data_AF-A0A8C2S0U2-F1
#
_entry.id   AF-A0A8C2S0U2-F1
#
_cell.length_a   1.000
_cell.length_b   1.000
_cell.length_c   1.000
_cell.angle_alpha   90.00
_cell.angle_beta   90.00
_cell.angle_gamma   90.00
#
_symmetry.space_group_name_H-M   'P 1'
#
loop_
_entity.id
_entity.type
_entity.pdbx_description
1 polymer ?
#
loop_
_entity_poly.entity_id
_entity_poly.type
_entity_poly.pdbx_seq_one_letter_code
_entity_poly.pdbx_strand_id
1 'polypeptide(L)'
;MDVNKMTVSINKAINTQVVAVKEKHARTCILGTHHEKGAQTFWSVVNRLPLSSNAVLCWKFCHVFHKLLRDGHPNVLKDSLRYKSELSDMSRMWGHLSEGYGQLCSIYLKLLRTKMEYHTKNPRFPGNLHMSDRQLEEAGESDVNNFFQLTVEMFDYLECELNLFQTVFNSLDMSRSVSVTTAGQCRLAPLIQVILDCSHLYDYAVKLLFKLHSCLPADTLQGHRDRFLEQFTKLKDFFYRSSNLQYFKRLIQIPQLPENPPNFLRASALSEHVSPVVVIPAEASSPDSEPVLEKDDLIGMDASQQNSFDSKFDDIFGSSSSSDPFNFNSQNGVNKDEKDQLIDQLFGETRELKAQLENMKTESQRAVLQLKGRTSELEAELAEQQHLRQQAADESEFLRAELDELKKKREDTEKAQRSLTEIERKAQANEQRYSKLKEKYNELVQNHADLLRKNAEVTKQVSVARQAQVDLEREKKELEDSFQRISDQTQRKTQEQTEVLENLKQELAISKQELQIVQGSLENSAQSEAKWTARITELEKDRDSLMSAMACREEELSALRKQLEYTQLKLSSAQDSICQLEKDQHKMLLAEARRAAEQVVQEALRLFEEPTLSSCAGSADHLLSKVNSTSSCIEQLEKCWSQYLACPEDISGLLHSVTLLAHLTSDTIVHGSATCLRAPPESADSLIEACKQYGKETLTYLSFLEEERIFENADSTAMRSCLTRIMAISEDLLPRGLDIKQEELGDLVDKEMAATSAAIEAATARIEEMLSKSRAGDTGVKLEVNERILGSCTGLMQAIQILVLASKELQREIVESGRGTASPKEFYAKNSRWTEGLISAAKAVGWGATVLVDAADTVVQGRGKFEELMVCSREIAASTAQLVAASKVKADKNSPNLAQLLQASRAVNQATAEVVASTISGKSQIEDTDSMDFSSITLTQIKRQEMDSQVRVLELENELQKERQKLGELRKKHYELAGVAEGWEEGTEAPPSTLQEAKTEKE
;
A
#
# COMPACT_ATOMS: atom_id res chain seq x y z
N MET A 1 -19.08 -7.06 -18.33
CA MET A 1 -18.49 -7.15 -16.98
C MET A 1 -19.65 -7.39 -16.02
N ASP A 2 -19.59 -8.46 -15.24
CA ASP A 2 -20.67 -8.82 -14.31
C ASP A 2 -20.82 -7.75 -13.21
N VAL A 3 -22.03 -7.25 -12.99
CA VAL A 3 -22.38 -6.26 -11.94
C VAL A 3 -21.99 -6.79 -10.55
N ASN A 4 -22.05 -8.10 -10.35
CA ASN A 4 -21.60 -8.75 -9.12
C ASN A 4 -20.09 -8.59 -8.92
N LYS A 5 -19.29 -8.71 -9.99
CA LYS A 5 -17.82 -8.52 -9.92
C LYS A 5 -17.44 -7.07 -9.58
N MET A 6 -18.18 -6.09 -10.11
CA MET A 6 -17.99 -4.68 -9.76
C MET A 6 -18.37 -4.43 -8.29
N THR A 7 -19.51 -4.95 -7.84
CA THR A 7 -19.98 -4.84 -6.44
C THR A 7 -18.96 -5.42 -5.45
N VAL A 8 -18.46 -6.63 -5.71
CA VAL A 8 -17.42 -7.26 -4.89
C VAL A 8 -16.14 -6.42 -4.87
N SER A 9 -15.78 -5.82 -6.00
CA SER A 9 -14.58 -4.98 -6.08
C SER A 9 -14.73 -3.66 -5.33
N ILE A 10 -15.92 -3.05 -5.35
CA ILE A 10 -16.23 -1.85 -4.56
C ILE A 10 -16.12 -2.18 -3.06
N ASN A 11 -16.74 -3.26 -2.60
CA ASN A 11 -16.67 -3.68 -1.19
C ASN A 11 -15.24 -4.07 -0.76
N LYS A 12 -14.45 -4.70 -1.66
CA LYS A 12 -13.04 -5.01 -1.37
C LYS A 12 -12.14 -3.77 -1.39
N ALA A 13 -12.48 -2.73 -2.17
CA ALA A 13 -11.74 -1.47 -2.21
C ALA A 13 -12.10 -0.55 -1.03
N ILE A 14 -13.39 -0.43 -0.70
CA ILE A 14 -13.94 0.42 0.36
C ILE A 14 -14.31 -0.47 1.55
N ASN A 15 -13.30 -0.82 2.36
CA ASN A 15 -13.45 -1.68 3.54
C ASN A 15 -12.87 -1.00 4.80
N THR A 16 -13.15 -1.58 5.96
CA THR A 16 -12.76 -1.04 7.28
C THR A 16 -11.29 -1.23 7.64
N GLN A 17 -10.54 -2.04 6.86
CA GLN A 17 -9.13 -2.36 7.17
C GLN A 17 -8.23 -1.15 6.90
N VAL A 18 -7.32 -0.81 7.81
CA VAL A 18 -6.42 0.34 7.66
C VAL A 18 -5.20 -0.01 6.78
N VAL A 19 -5.49 -0.28 5.51
CA VAL A 19 -4.52 -0.63 4.46
C VAL A 19 -4.80 0.17 3.20
N ALA A 20 -3.76 0.45 2.40
CA ALA A 20 -3.94 1.11 1.11
C ALA A 20 -4.94 0.34 0.21
N VAL A 21 -5.71 1.09 -0.58
CA VAL A 21 -6.66 0.51 -1.53
C VAL A 21 -5.88 -0.30 -2.56
N LYS A 22 -6.21 -1.59 -2.71
CA LYS A 22 -5.54 -2.45 -3.69
C LYS A 22 -5.89 -2.00 -5.12
N GLU A 23 -4.87 -1.71 -5.93
CA GLU A 23 -5.02 -1.19 -7.29
C GLU A 23 -5.89 -2.08 -8.18
N LYS A 24 -5.80 -3.41 -8.05
CA LYS A 24 -6.65 -4.33 -8.83
C LYS A 24 -8.15 -4.06 -8.67
N HIS A 25 -8.60 -3.74 -7.45
CA HIS A 25 -10.02 -3.48 -7.18
C HIS A 25 -10.41 -2.08 -7.65
N ALA A 26 -9.56 -1.07 -7.42
CA ALA A 26 -9.79 0.28 -7.93
C ALA A 26 -9.85 0.31 -9.47
N ARG A 27 -8.94 -0.39 -10.16
CA ARG A 27 -8.94 -0.57 -11.62
C ARG A 27 -10.21 -1.26 -12.11
N THR A 28 -10.68 -2.28 -11.38
CA THR A 28 -11.93 -2.97 -11.70
C THR A 28 -13.13 -2.02 -11.59
N CYS A 29 -13.16 -1.13 -10.59
CA CYS A 29 -14.19 -0.09 -10.47
C CYS A 29 -14.14 0.90 -11.64
N ILE A 30 -12.96 1.39 -12.03
CA ILE A 30 -12.77 2.30 -13.17
C ILE A 30 -13.29 1.65 -14.46
N LEU A 31 -12.83 0.43 -14.77
CA LEU A 31 -13.27 -0.32 -15.95
C LEU A 31 -14.78 -0.60 -15.93
N GLY A 32 -15.33 -0.85 -14.74
CA GLY A 32 -16.77 -0.97 -14.52
C GLY A 32 -17.54 0.27 -14.99
N THR A 33 -17.08 1.47 -14.63
CA THR A 33 -17.74 2.72 -15.07
C THR A 33 -17.76 2.91 -16.59
N HIS A 34 -16.69 2.49 -17.29
CA HIS A 34 -16.62 2.52 -18.75
C HIS A 34 -17.55 1.48 -19.39
N HIS A 35 -17.70 0.32 -18.76
CA HIS A 35 -18.61 -0.72 -19.23
C HIS A 35 -20.09 -0.32 -19.07
N GLU A 36 -20.47 0.26 -17.93
CA GLU A 36 -21.84 0.71 -17.66
C GLU A 36 -22.15 2.12 -18.20
N LYS A 37 -21.14 2.82 -18.75
CA LYS A 37 -21.22 4.21 -19.23
C LYS A 37 -21.69 5.22 -18.18
N GLY A 38 -21.33 5.02 -16.92
CA GLY A 38 -21.80 5.82 -15.79
C GLY A 38 -21.21 5.35 -14.46
N ALA A 39 -21.79 5.80 -13.35
CA ALA A 39 -21.41 5.41 -11.98
C ALA A 39 -22.57 4.78 -11.19
N GLN A 40 -23.54 4.18 -11.88
CA GLN A 40 -24.78 3.70 -11.27
C GLN A 40 -24.52 2.60 -10.24
N THR A 41 -23.74 1.58 -10.62
CA THR A 41 -23.40 0.48 -9.70
C THR A 41 -22.56 0.99 -8.53
N PHE A 42 -21.61 1.89 -8.79
CA PHE A 42 -20.78 2.50 -7.74
C PHE A 42 -21.63 3.16 -6.65
N TRP A 43 -22.52 4.07 -7.03
CA TRP A 43 -23.37 4.76 -6.07
C TRP A 43 -24.42 3.86 -5.40
N SER A 44 -24.94 2.85 -6.11
CA SER A 44 -25.88 1.87 -5.54
C SER A 44 -25.26 1.07 -4.38
N VAL A 45 -23.97 0.74 -4.48
CA VAL A 45 -23.23 0.03 -3.43
C VAL A 45 -22.78 1.00 -2.34
N VAL A 46 -22.19 2.14 -2.71
CA VAL A 46 -21.66 3.13 -1.77
C VAL A 46 -22.74 3.67 -0.82
N ASN A 47 -23.96 3.89 -1.31
CA ASN A 47 -25.06 4.38 -0.47
C ASN A 47 -25.51 3.38 0.60
N ARG A 48 -25.09 2.13 0.51
CA ARG A 48 -25.34 1.09 1.54
C ARG A 48 -24.19 1.00 2.56
N LEU A 49 -23.06 1.66 2.30
CA LEU A 49 -21.92 1.66 3.20
C LEU A 49 -22.12 2.72 4.31
N PRO A 50 -21.72 2.42 5.55
CA PRO A 50 -21.86 3.35 6.67
C PRO A 50 -20.75 4.42 6.67
N LEU A 51 -20.70 5.25 5.62
CA LEU A 51 -19.67 6.27 5.41
C LEU A 51 -19.69 7.40 6.45
N SER A 52 -20.83 7.65 7.09
CA SER A 52 -20.99 8.69 8.12
C SER A 52 -20.53 8.24 9.50
N SER A 53 -20.47 6.93 9.77
CA SER A 53 -20.05 6.40 11.08
C SER A 53 -18.63 5.85 11.08
N ASN A 54 -18.07 5.52 9.93
CA ASN A 54 -16.70 4.98 9.84
C ASN A 54 -15.79 5.86 8.96
N ALA A 55 -14.84 6.53 9.63
CA ALA A 55 -13.93 7.45 8.98
C ALA A 55 -12.97 6.77 7.99
N VAL A 56 -12.56 5.51 8.21
CA VAL A 56 -11.68 4.76 7.30
C VAL A 56 -12.43 4.38 6.02
N LEU A 57 -13.71 3.96 6.14
CA LEU A 57 -14.56 3.73 4.97
C LEU A 57 -14.75 5.03 4.17
N CYS A 58 -15.05 6.14 4.84
CA CYS A 58 -15.17 7.45 4.19
C CYS A 58 -13.87 7.85 3.47
N TRP A 59 -12.71 7.65 4.10
CA TRP A 59 -11.40 7.95 3.52
C TRP A 59 -11.13 7.14 2.25
N LYS A 60 -11.38 5.83 2.29
CA LYS A 60 -11.23 4.96 1.13
C LYS A 60 -12.26 5.24 0.04
N PHE A 61 -13.49 5.59 0.42
CA PHE A 61 -14.50 6.07 -0.51
C PHE A 61 -13.99 7.31 -1.24
N CYS A 62 -13.47 8.32 -0.52
CA CYS A 62 -12.94 9.53 -1.13
C CYS A 62 -11.81 9.21 -2.12
N HIS A 63 -10.91 8.28 -1.77
CA HIS A 63 -9.84 7.84 -2.66
C HIS A 63 -10.37 7.16 -3.94
N VAL A 64 -11.23 6.15 -3.79
CA VAL A 64 -11.80 5.43 -4.95
C VAL A 64 -12.63 6.37 -5.81
N PHE A 65 -13.42 7.26 -5.21
CA PHE A 65 -14.21 8.25 -5.92
C PHE A 65 -13.33 9.28 -6.64
N HIS A 66 -12.21 9.70 -6.05
CA HIS A 66 -11.23 10.57 -6.72
C HIS A 66 -10.69 9.89 -7.99
N LYS A 67 -10.29 8.61 -7.89
CA LYS A 67 -9.85 7.81 -9.05
C LYS A 67 -10.93 7.70 -10.13
N LEU A 68 -12.20 7.51 -9.75
CA LEU A 68 -13.32 7.47 -10.71
C LEU A 68 -13.57 8.81 -11.39
N LEU A 69 -13.46 9.93 -10.67
CA LEU A 69 -13.56 11.27 -11.26
C LEU A 69 -12.39 11.56 -12.21
N ARG A 70 -11.21 10.97 -11.96
CA ARG A 70 -10.01 11.14 -12.79
C ARG A 70 -10.05 10.29 -14.06
N ASP A 71 -10.23 8.98 -13.92
CA ASP A 71 -10.00 7.99 -14.98
C ASP A 71 -11.26 7.20 -15.38
N GLY A 72 -12.39 7.42 -14.70
CA GLY A 72 -13.67 6.80 -15.00
C GLY A 72 -14.35 7.36 -16.26
N HIS A 73 -15.51 6.79 -16.60
CA HIS A 73 -16.29 7.26 -17.74
C HIS A 73 -16.74 8.73 -17.55
N PRO A 74 -16.80 9.58 -18.60
CA PRO A 74 -17.18 10.99 -18.46
C PRO A 74 -18.54 11.26 -17.78
N ASN A 75 -19.48 10.31 -17.86
CA ASN A 75 -20.77 10.41 -17.17
C ASN A 75 -20.68 10.21 -15.64
N VAL A 76 -19.57 9.69 -15.10
CA VAL A 76 -19.36 9.56 -13.65
C VAL A 76 -19.60 10.91 -12.97
N LEU A 77 -19.07 12.01 -13.52
CA LEU A 77 -19.31 13.35 -12.99
C LEU A 77 -20.81 13.69 -12.96
N LYS A 78 -21.49 13.51 -14.10
CA LYS A 78 -22.92 13.83 -14.25
C LYS A 78 -23.79 13.03 -13.28
N ASP A 79 -23.55 11.73 -13.17
CA ASP A 79 -24.28 10.84 -12.28
C ASP A 79 -24.03 11.18 -10.80
N SER A 80 -22.86 11.73 -10.49
CA SER A 80 -22.45 12.05 -9.13
C SER A 80 -22.99 13.39 -8.63
N LEU A 81 -23.40 14.31 -9.53
CA LEU A 81 -23.88 15.65 -9.14
C LEU A 81 -25.08 15.62 -8.19
N ARG A 82 -25.92 14.59 -8.27
CA ARG A 82 -27.07 14.41 -7.37
C ARG A 82 -26.68 14.17 -5.91
N TYR A 83 -25.47 13.69 -5.65
CA TYR A 83 -24.95 13.43 -4.30
C TYR A 83 -24.15 14.61 -3.72
N LYS A 84 -24.07 15.74 -4.45
CA LYS A 84 -23.27 16.90 -4.03
C LYS A 84 -23.67 17.45 -2.65
N SER A 85 -24.97 17.48 -2.33
CA SER A 85 -25.48 17.92 -1.03
C SER A 85 -25.05 16.96 0.09
N GLU A 86 -25.20 15.66 -0.13
CA GLU A 86 -24.81 14.62 0.83
C GLU A 86 -23.31 14.66 1.14
N LEU A 87 -22.46 14.84 0.12
CA LEU A 87 -21.02 15.01 0.32
C LEU A 87 -20.69 16.28 1.12
N SER A 88 -21.47 17.34 0.95
CA SER A 88 -21.32 18.58 1.71
C SER A 88 -21.69 18.41 3.18
N ASP A 89 -22.80 17.73 3.45
CA ASP A 89 -23.24 17.42 4.81
C ASP A 89 -22.27 16.49 5.52
N MET A 90 -21.77 15.47 4.82
CA MET A 90 -20.76 14.55 5.33
C MET A 90 -19.43 15.28 5.63
N SER A 91 -19.01 16.20 4.75
CA SER A 91 -17.81 17.04 4.99
C SER A 91 -17.96 17.90 6.25
N ARG A 92 -19.13 18.54 6.45
CA ARG A 92 -19.43 19.34 7.64
C ARG A 92 -19.46 18.50 8.91
N MET A 93 -20.08 17.32 8.85
CA MET A 93 -20.14 16.36 9.97
C MET A 93 -18.74 15.95 10.43
N TRP A 94 -17.89 15.49 9.50
CA TRP A 94 -16.52 15.09 9.81
C TRP A 94 -15.64 16.25 10.27
N GLY A 95 -15.95 17.49 9.85
CA GLY A 95 -15.21 18.69 10.24
C GLY A 95 -15.36 19.08 11.72
N HIS A 96 -16.30 18.47 12.45
CA HIS A 96 -16.39 18.62 13.91
C HIS A 96 -15.36 17.76 14.66
N LEU A 97 -14.74 16.77 14.01
CA LEU A 97 -13.70 15.95 14.61
C LEU A 97 -12.32 16.53 14.28
N SER A 98 -11.65 17.07 15.29
CA SER A 98 -10.33 17.72 15.12
C SER A 98 -9.17 16.76 14.93
N GLU A 99 -9.36 15.45 15.14
CA GLU A 99 -8.28 14.46 15.14
C GLU A 99 -8.60 13.21 14.29
N GLY A 100 -7.55 12.53 13.84
CA GLY A 100 -7.62 11.27 13.10
C GLY A 100 -8.15 11.39 11.67
N TYR A 101 -8.78 10.32 11.17
CA TYR A 101 -9.33 10.29 9.80
C TYR A 101 -10.52 11.24 9.60
N GLY A 102 -11.19 11.71 10.65
CA GLY A 102 -12.34 12.63 10.52
C GLY A 102 -11.94 13.94 9.84
N GLN A 103 -10.93 14.63 10.36
CA GLN A 103 -10.40 15.85 9.75
C GLN A 103 -9.92 15.62 8.31
N LEU A 104 -9.27 14.48 8.05
CA LEU A 104 -8.82 14.11 6.71
C LEU A 104 -9.99 13.93 5.73
N CYS A 105 -11.04 13.22 6.14
CA CYS A 105 -12.26 13.02 5.35
C CYS A 105 -12.99 14.34 5.07
N SER A 106 -13.08 15.24 6.05
CA SER A 106 -13.73 16.54 5.87
C SER A 106 -13.09 17.34 4.74
N ILE A 107 -11.75 17.43 4.75
CA ILE A 107 -10.97 18.17 3.75
C ILE A 107 -11.00 17.45 2.40
N TYR A 108 -10.94 16.12 2.37
CA TYR A 108 -10.99 15.38 1.12
C TYR A 108 -12.37 15.47 0.45
N LEU A 109 -13.46 15.40 1.20
CA LEU A 109 -14.81 15.63 0.66
C LEU A 109 -14.97 17.04 0.11
N LYS A 110 -14.35 18.04 0.76
CA LYS A 110 -14.30 19.41 0.24
C LYS A 110 -13.54 19.48 -1.10
N LEU A 111 -12.39 18.82 -1.19
CA LEU A 111 -11.62 18.71 -2.43
C LEU A 111 -12.44 18.08 -3.57
N LEU A 112 -13.08 16.94 -3.31
CA LEU A 112 -13.89 16.24 -4.32
C LEU A 112 -15.04 17.10 -4.83
N ARG A 113 -15.68 17.87 -3.94
CA ARG A 113 -16.71 18.84 -4.34
C ARG A 113 -16.13 19.96 -5.21
N THR A 114 -14.98 20.53 -4.84
CA THR A 114 -14.29 21.53 -5.66
C THR A 114 -13.94 20.98 -7.05
N LYS A 115 -13.40 19.74 -7.13
CA LYS A 115 -13.12 19.05 -8.39
C LYS A 115 -14.39 18.90 -9.24
N MET A 116 -15.49 18.43 -8.65
CA MET A 116 -16.77 18.29 -9.36
C MET A 116 -17.29 19.65 -9.87
N GLU A 117 -17.21 20.70 -9.05
CA GLU A 117 -17.62 22.06 -9.43
C GLU A 117 -16.76 22.62 -10.57
N TYR A 118 -15.43 22.44 -10.50
CA TYR A 118 -14.49 22.86 -11.53
C TYR A 118 -14.84 22.22 -12.88
N HIS A 119 -14.99 20.89 -12.94
CA HIS A 119 -15.32 20.19 -14.19
C HIS A 119 -16.75 20.44 -14.69
N THR A 120 -17.67 20.81 -13.80
CA THR A 120 -19.03 21.20 -14.20
C THR A 120 -19.03 22.57 -14.90
N LYS A 121 -18.24 23.52 -14.38
CA LYS A 121 -18.06 24.84 -14.98
C LYS A 121 -17.20 24.78 -16.24
N ASN A 122 -16.21 23.89 -16.26
CA ASN A 122 -15.20 23.76 -17.31
C ASN A 122 -15.27 22.38 -18.00
N PRO A 123 -16.34 22.07 -18.76
CA PRO A 123 -16.58 20.74 -19.34
C PRO A 123 -15.57 20.32 -20.41
N ARG A 124 -14.75 21.26 -20.92
CA ARG A 124 -13.66 20.97 -21.86
C ARG A 124 -12.46 20.30 -21.18
N PHE A 125 -12.33 20.41 -19.85
CA PHE A 125 -11.26 19.78 -19.09
C PHE A 125 -11.61 18.32 -18.77
N PRO A 126 -10.81 17.34 -19.24
CA PRO A 126 -11.00 15.95 -18.87
C PRO A 126 -10.69 15.73 -17.38
N GLY A 127 -11.26 14.68 -16.78
CA GLY A 127 -11.12 14.39 -15.34
C GLY A 127 -9.67 14.19 -14.86
N ASN A 128 -8.81 13.68 -15.74
CA ASN A 128 -7.37 13.50 -15.53
C ASN A 128 -6.52 14.74 -15.83
N LEU A 129 -7.17 15.85 -16.23
CA LEU A 129 -6.57 17.13 -16.58
C LEU A 129 -5.56 17.08 -17.74
N HIS A 130 -5.44 15.98 -18.48
CA HIS A 130 -4.48 15.88 -19.57
C HIS A 130 -4.98 16.58 -20.83
N MET A 131 -4.36 17.70 -21.22
CA MET A 131 -4.70 18.45 -22.43
C MET A 131 -3.46 19.07 -23.07
N SER A 132 -3.52 19.27 -24.39
CA SER A 132 -2.48 19.99 -25.13
C SER A 132 -2.60 21.51 -24.95
N ASP A 133 -1.51 22.23 -25.19
CA ASP A 133 -1.47 23.70 -25.07
C ASP A 133 -2.51 24.38 -25.96
N ARG A 134 -2.76 23.82 -27.15
CA ARG A 134 -3.81 24.29 -28.06
C ARG A 134 -5.20 24.15 -27.44
N GLN A 135 -5.48 23.02 -26.80
CA GLN A 135 -6.78 22.79 -26.15
C GLN A 135 -6.97 23.70 -24.94
N LEU A 136 -5.89 24.01 -24.21
CA LEU A 136 -5.92 24.96 -23.10
C LEU A 136 -6.24 26.38 -23.58
N GLU A 137 -5.65 26.82 -24.71
CA GLU A 137 -5.99 28.11 -25.32
C GLU A 137 -7.44 28.14 -25.84
N GLU A 138 -7.89 27.07 -26.49
CA GLU A 138 -9.26 26.94 -26.96
C GLU A 138 -10.27 26.99 -25.79
N ALA A 139 -9.90 26.46 -24.62
CA ALA A 139 -10.75 26.46 -23.43
C ALA A 139 -11.02 27.85 -22.85
N GLY A 140 -10.09 28.80 -22.99
CA GLY A 140 -10.33 30.19 -22.64
C GLY A 140 -11.09 30.99 -23.70
N GLU A 141 -11.46 30.37 -24.83
CA GLU A 141 -12.26 30.95 -25.92
C GLU A 141 -11.69 32.27 -26.47
N SER A 142 -10.37 32.48 -26.35
CA SER A 142 -9.69 33.75 -26.67
C SER A 142 -10.23 34.99 -25.92
N ASP A 143 -11.02 34.81 -24.87
CA ASP A 143 -11.51 35.90 -24.01
C ASP A 143 -10.66 36.01 -22.74
N VAL A 144 -10.14 37.21 -22.50
CA VAL A 144 -9.32 37.54 -21.33
C VAL A 144 -10.09 37.30 -20.03
N ASN A 145 -11.41 37.56 -20.00
CA ASN A 145 -12.23 37.32 -18.81
C ASN A 145 -12.34 35.83 -18.50
N ASN A 146 -12.46 34.99 -19.53
CA ASN A 146 -12.51 33.54 -19.37
C ASN A 146 -11.15 33.01 -18.88
N PHE A 147 -10.03 33.48 -19.44
CA PHE A 147 -8.70 33.12 -18.93
C PHE A 147 -8.50 33.57 -17.47
N PHE A 148 -9.01 34.75 -17.11
CA PHE A 148 -8.90 35.28 -15.74
C PHE A 148 -9.69 34.41 -14.77
N GLN A 149 -10.97 34.13 -15.08
CA GLN A 149 -11.83 33.29 -14.25
C GLN A 149 -11.28 31.86 -14.16
N LEU A 150 -10.84 31.28 -15.27
CA LEU A 150 -10.24 29.95 -15.30
C LEU A 150 -9.00 29.86 -14.42
N THR A 151 -8.15 30.90 -14.40
CA THR A 151 -6.96 30.95 -13.55
C THR A 151 -7.34 31.00 -12.07
N VAL A 152 -8.35 31.79 -11.70
CA VAL A 152 -8.86 31.86 -10.31
C VAL A 152 -9.40 30.50 -9.88
N GLU A 153 -10.21 29.84 -10.71
CA GLU A 153 -10.77 28.53 -10.42
C GLU A 153 -9.70 27.44 -10.32
N MET A 154 -8.65 27.52 -11.14
CA MET A 154 -7.48 26.64 -11.07
C MET A 154 -6.71 26.84 -9.76
N PHE A 155 -6.55 28.08 -9.30
CA PHE A 155 -5.94 28.37 -7.99
C PHE A 155 -6.76 27.85 -6.83
N ASP A 156 -8.09 27.99 -6.87
CA ASP A 156 -8.97 27.45 -5.82
C ASP A 156 -8.91 25.93 -5.75
N TYR A 157 -8.79 25.28 -6.91
CA TYR A 157 -8.62 23.83 -7.00
C TYR A 157 -7.25 23.39 -6.46
N LEU A 158 -6.16 24.01 -6.92
CA LEU A 158 -4.80 23.72 -6.45
C LEU A 158 -4.65 23.97 -4.93
N GLU A 159 -5.30 25.00 -4.40
CA GLU A 159 -5.30 25.28 -2.96
C GLU A 159 -5.98 24.16 -2.15
N CYS A 160 -7.09 23.60 -2.65
CA CYS A 160 -7.75 22.46 -2.00
C CYS A 160 -6.86 21.21 -1.99
N GLU A 161 -6.16 20.93 -3.10
CA GLU A 161 -5.22 19.81 -3.24
C GLU A 161 -4.06 19.95 -2.23
N LEU A 162 -3.45 21.14 -2.16
CA LEU A 162 -2.37 21.46 -1.23
C LEU A 162 -2.82 21.37 0.25
N ASN A 163 -4.03 21.81 0.56
CA ASN A 163 -4.59 21.73 1.92
C ASN A 163 -4.82 20.28 2.36
N LEU A 164 -5.31 19.41 1.46
CA LEU A 164 -5.47 17.98 1.76
C LEU A 164 -4.12 17.36 2.12
N PHE A 165 -3.09 17.62 1.32
CA PHE A 165 -1.76 17.11 1.59
C PHE A 165 -1.16 17.60 2.89
N GLN A 166 -1.21 18.91 3.15
CA GLN A 166 -0.67 19.47 4.38
C GLN A 166 -1.33 18.80 5.59
N THR A 167 -2.63 18.55 5.53
CA THR A 167 -3.36 17.88 6.61
C THR A 167 -2.96 16.41 6.74
N VAL A 168 -2.80 15.68 5.63
CA VAL A 168 -2.31 14.29 5.66
C VAL A 168 -0.91 14.23 6.25
N PHE A 169 0.01 15.11 5.85
CA PHE A 169 1.37 15.15 6.39
C PHE A 169 1.39 15.55 7.86
N ASN A 170 0.59 16.53 8.28
CA ASN A 170 0.47 16.91 9.68
C ASN A 170 -0.13 15.78 10.55
N SER A 171 -0.91 14.87 9.96
CA SER A 171 -1.45 13.70 10.66
C SER A 171 -0.44 12.55 10.83
N LEU A 172 0.71 12.63 10.17
CA LEU A 172 1.74 11.59 10.18
C LEU A 172 2.93 12.06 11.03
N ASP A 173 3.44 11.18 11.89
CA ASP A 173 4.67 11.45 12.64
C ASP A 173 5.88 11.34 11.71
N MET A 174 6.54 12.47 11.44
CA MET A 174 7.67 12.55 10.50
C MET A 174 8.98 11.97 11.07
N SER A 175 9.00 11.50 12.32
CA SER A 175 10.17 10.90 12.97
C SER A 175 10.35 9.39 12.72
N ARG A 176 9.41 8.73 12.02
CA ARG A 176 9.40 7.26 11.80
C ARG A 176 9.32 6.89 10.32
N SER A 177 9.69 5.65 10.01
CA SER A 177 9.51 4.95 8.71
C SER A 177 8.04 4.75 8.31
N VAL A 178 7.17 5.75 8.50
CA VAL A 178 5.70 5.67 8.35
C VAL A 178 5.27 5.36 6.92
N SER A 179 6.07 5.71 5.92
CA SER A 179 5.81 5.31 4.52
C SER A 179 5.87 3.78 4.29
N VAL A 180 6.36 3.00 5.25
CA VAL A 180 6.46 1.54 5.19
C VAL A 180 5.32 0.85 5.98
N THR A 181 4.62 1.58 6.87
CA THR A 181 3.52 0.99 7.66
C THR A 181 2.22 0.93 6.86
N THR A 182 1.41 -0.10 7.06
CA THR A 182 0.10 -0.26 6.38
C THR A 182 -0.83 0.92 6.62
N ALA A 183 -0.86 1.45 7.84
CA ALA A 183 -1.65 2.62 8.20
C ALA A 183 -1.13 3.92 7.56
N GLY A 184 0.20 4.11 7.52
CA GLY A 184 0.81 5.23 6.82
C GLY A 184 0.54 5.18 5.32
N GLN A 185 0.68 4.01 4.69
CA GLN A 185 0.34 3.80 3.29
C GLN A 185 -1.15 4.05 3.00
N CYS A 186 -2.05 3.67 3.92
CA CYS A 186 -3.48 3.96 3.80
C CYS A 186 -3.76 5.47 3.74
N ARG A 187 -2.99 6.29 4.48
CA ARG A 187 -3.09 7.76 4.46
C ARG A 187 -2.37 8.39 3.27
N LEU A 188 -1.25 7.82 2.83
CA LEU A 188 -0.43 8.34 1.74
C LEU A 188 -1.00 8.00 0.35
N ALA A 189 -1.67 6.85 0.18
CA ALA A 189 -2.16 6.39 -1.12
C ALA A 189 -2.99 7.42 -1.91
N PRO A 190 -3.94 8.16 -1.30
CA PRO A 190 -4.74 9.13 -2.04
C PRO A 190 -3.94 10.33 -2.56
N LEU A 191 -2.79 10.62 -1.93
CA LEU A 191 -1.92 11.72 -2.36
C LEU A 191 -1.29 11.46 -3.73
N ILE A 192 -1.28 10.22 -4.23
CA ILE A 192 -0.89 9.94 -5.62
C ILE A 192 -1.79 10.72 -6.59
N GLN A 193 -3.11 10.74 -6.34
CA GLN A 193 -4.05 11.49 -7.18
C GLN A 193 -3.82 13.00 -7.06
N VAL A 194 -3.56 13.48 -5.85
CA VAL A 194 -3.20 14.88 -5.55
C VAL A 194 -1.94 15.30 -6.31
N ILE A 195 -0.87 14.49 -6.26
CA ILE A 195 0.40 14.76 -6.97
C ILE A 195 0.15 14.87 -8.48
N LEU A 196 -0.63 13.95 -9.04
CA LEU A 196 -0.93 13.93 -10.47
C LEU A 196 -1.78 15.14 -10.90
N ASP A 197 -2.76 15.57 -10.09
CA ASP A 197 -3.56 16.77 -10.37
C ASP A 197 -2.72 18.05 -10.21
N CYS A 198 -1.98 18.20 -9.11
CA CYS A 198 -1.10 19.33 -8.86
C CYS A 198 -0.09 19.57 -10.00
N SER A 199 0.45 18.51 -10.59
CA SER A 199 1.41 18.62 -11.70
C SER A 199 0.81 19.34 -12.91
N HIS A 200 -0.41 18.97 -13.30
CA HIS A 200 -1.12 19.60 -14.42
C HIS A 200 -1.65 20.99 -14.07
N LEU A 201 -2.24 21.15 -12.87
CA LEU A 201 -2.75 22.44 -12.41
C LEU A 201 -1.64 23.50 -12.36
N TYR A 202 -0.44 23.13 -11.89
CA TYR A 202 0.72 24.01 -11.88
C TYR A 202 1.16 24.43 -13.29
N ASP A 203 1.31 23.45 -14.20
CA ASP A 203 1.74 23.73 -15.58
C ASP A 203 0.78 24.69 -16.28
N TYR A 204 -0.53 24.45 -16.15
CA TYR A 204 -1.55 25.31 -16.73
C TYR A 204 -1.64 26.66 -16.03
N ALA A 205 -1.48 26.72 -14.71
CA ALA A 205 -1.43 27.99 -13.98
C ALA A 205 -0.28 28.88 -14.50
N VAL A 206 0.91 28.32 -14.74
CA VAL A 206 2.04 29.07 -15.32
C VAL A 206 1.68 29.60 -16.71
N LYS A 207 1.19 28.72 -17.60
CA LYS A 207 0.83 29.08 -18.99
C LYS A 207 -0.26 30.15 -19.05
N LEU A 208 -1.33 29.98 -18.27
CA LEU A 208 -2.43 30.93 -18.18
C LEU A 208 -1.98 32.27 -17.61
N LEU A 209 -1.09 32.27 -16.61
CA LEU A 209 -0.61 33.51 -16.01
C LEU A 209 0.28 34.31 -16.98
N PHE A 210 1.12 33.64 -17.77
CA PHE A 210 1.83 34.28 -18.89
C PHE A 210 0.86 34.81 -19.95
N LYS A 211 -0.21 34.07 -20.27
CA LYS A 211 -1.25 34.53 -21.21
C LYS A 211 -1.95 35.78 -20.70
N LEU A 212 -2.35 35.81 -19.43
CA LEU A 212 -2.95 37.00 -18.81
C LEU A 212 -1.99 38.18 -18.82
N HIS A 213 -0.71 37.96 -18.55
CA HIS A 213 0.31 38.99 -18.62
C HIS A 213 0.56 39.55 -20.03
N SER A 214 0.24 38.79 -21.07
CA SER A 214 0.25 39.28 -22.45
C SER A 214 -0.94 40.19 -22.80
N CYS A 215 -2.02 40.11 -22.01
CA CYS A 215 -3.30 40.78 -22.29
C CYS A 215 -3.66 41.89 -21.28
N LEU A 216 -3.11 41.85 -20.06
CA LEU A 216 -3.47 42.73 -18.95
C LEU A 216 -2.25 43.42 -18.32
N PRO A 217 -2.41 44.63 -17.76
CA PRO A 217 -1.34 45.32 -17.03
C PRO A 217 -0.84 44.51 -15.82
N ALA A 218 0.45 44.67 -15.51
CA ALA A 218 1.08 43.98 -14.39
C ALA A 218 0.38 44.27 -13.04
N ASP A 219 -0.07 45.50 -12.81
CA ASP A 219 -0.70 45.91 -11.55
C ASP A 219 -2.02 45.17 -11.30
N THR A 220 -2.78 44.87 -12.36
CA THR A 220 -4.06 44.13 -12.27
C THR A 220 -3.84 42.68 -11.84
N LEU A 221 -2.70 42.09 -12.19
CA LEU A 221 -2.37 40.68 -11.90
C LEU A 221 -1.53 40.49 -10.64
N GLN A 222 -1.33 41.54 -9.83
CA GLN A 222 -0.55 41.45 -8.59
C GLN A 222 -1.07 40.35 -7.66
N GLY A 223 -2.39 40.33 -7.40
CA GLY A 223 -3.00 39.30 -6.56
C GLY A 223 -2.87 37.87 -7.12
N HIS A 224 -2.79 37.71 -8.45
CA HIS A 224 -2.56 36.39 -9.05
C HIS A 224 -1.12 35.92 -8.86
N ARG A 225 -0.14 36.83 -9.00
CA ARG A 225 1.27 36.52 -8.72
C ARG A 225 1.49 36.18 -7.25
N ASP A 226 0.84 36.91 -6.33
CA ASP A 226 0.95 36.67 -4.90
C ASP A 226 0.37 35.29 -4.52
N ARG A 227 -0.84 34.95 -5.01
CA ARG A 227 -1.44 33.62 -4.83
C ARG A 227 -0.56 32.52 -5.44
N PHE A 228 -0.07 32.71 -6.67
CA PHE A 228 0.80 31.75 -7.33
C PHE A 228 2.09 31.52 -6.54
N LEU A 229 2.73 32.57 -6.02
CA LEU A 229 3.97 32.47 -5.25
C LEU A 229 3.77 31.65 -3.96
N GLU A 230 2.67 31.90 -3.25
CA GLU A 230 2.30 31.12 -2.07
C GLU A 230 2.07 29.64 -2.42
N GLN A 231 1.29 29.36 -3.46
CA GLN A 231 1.01 28.00 -3.91
C GLN A 231 2.26 27.29 -4.44
N PHE A 232 3.13 27.99 -5.17
CA PHE A 232 4.40 27.47 -5.66
C PHE A 232 5.31 27.05 -4.51
N THR A 233 5.42 27.88 -3.46
CA THR A 233 6.26 27.58 -2.30
C THR A 233 5.76 26.32 -1.59
N LYS A 234 4.44 26.19 -1.38
CA LYS A 234 3.81 25.00 -0.80
C LYS A 234 4.00 23.78 -1.69
N LEU A 235 3.80 23.90 -3.01
CA LEU A 235 3.93 22.80 -3.97
C LEU A 235 5.37 22.29 -4.11
N LYS A 236 6.35 23.20 -4.09
CA LYS A 236 7.78 22.86 -4.12
C LYS A 236 8.18 22.03 -2.89
N ASP A 237 7.80 22.48 -1.70
CA ASP A 237 8.03 21.73 -0.46
C ASP A 237 7.30 20.38 -0.49
N PHE A 238 6.06 20.36 -0.99
CA PHE A 238 5.25 19.16 -1.19
C PHE A 238 5.95 18.11 -2.10
N PHE A 239 6.41 18.49 -3.30
CA PHE A 239 7.05 17.54 -4.23
C PHE A 239 8.39 17.07 -3.68
N TYR A 240 9.16 17.97 -3.06
CA TYR A 240 10.41 17.62 -2.41
C TYR A 240 10.19 16.57 -1.31
N ARG A 241 9.31 16.84 -0.33
CA ARG A 241 9.01 15.91 0.76
C ARG A 241 8.46 14.57 0.24
N SER A 242 7.55 14.61 -0.73
CA SER A 242 6.97 13.40 -1.32
C SER A 242 8.00 12.57 -2.06
N SER A 243 8.90 13.19 -2.82
CA SER A 243 9.97 12.50 -3.56
C SER A 243 10.93 11.73 -2.66
N ASN A 244 11.02 12.13 -1.38
CA ASN A 244 11.88 11.49 -0.39
C ASN A 244 11.21 10.29 0.31
N LEU A 245 9.88 10.14 0.25
CA LEU A 245 9.17 9.03 0.88
C LEU A 245 9.27 7.73 0.06
N GLN A 246 9.61 6.64 0.72
CA GLN A 246 9.81 5.32 0.09
C GLN A 246 8.55 4.79 -0.61
N TYR A 247 7.37 5.08 -0.06
CA TYR A 247 6.10 4.70 -0.64
C TYR A 247 5.92 5.24 -2.07
N PHE A 248 6.19 6.53 -2.27
CA PHE A 248 6.05 7.15 -3.59
C PHE A 248 7.18 6.74 -4.55
N LYS A 249 8.44 6.64 -4.08
CA LYS A 249 9.58 6.19 -4.92
C LYS A 249 9.35 4.88 -5.66
N ARG A 250 8.56 3.96 -5.07
CA ARG A 250 8.24 2.66 -5.67
C ARG A 250 7.09 2.71 -6.68
N LEU A 251 6.21 3.71 -6.59
CA LEU A 251 4.94 3.76 -7.32
C LEU A 251 4.91 4.84 -8.42
N ILE A 252 5.56 5.98 -8.19
CA ILE A 252 5.55 7.14 -9.09
C ILE A 252 6.89 7.88 -9.05
N GLN A 253 7.29 8.45 -10.18
CA GLN A 253 8.41 9.38 -10.25
C GLN A 253 7.89 10.81 -10.15
N ILE A 254 8.23 11.49 -9.05
CA ILE A 254 7.81 12.87 -8.78
C ILE A 254 8.88 13.83 -9.31
N PRO A 255 8.56 14.76 -10.22
CA PRO A 255 9.51 15.73 -10.75
C PRO A 255 9.89 16.78 -9.69
N GLN A 256 11.13 17.27 -9.74
CA GLN A 256 11.57 18.41 -8.92
C GLN A 256 11.17 19.72 -9.60
N LEU A 257 10.59 20.66 -8.83
CA LEU A 257 10.30 22.01 -9.33
C LEU A 257 11.55 22.89 -9.32
N PRO A 258 11.63 23.92 -10.18
CA PRO A 258 12.74 24.88 -10.21
C PRO A 258 12.99 25.55 -8.85
N GLU A 259 14.22 26.02 -8.62
CA GLU A 259 14.54 26.71 -7.36
C GLU A 259 13.75 28.01 -7.18
N ASN A 260 13.61 28.78 -8.26
CA ASN A 260 12.93 30.06 -8.28
C ASN A 260 11.63 29.98 -9.11
N PRO A 261 10.56 30.68 -8.71
CA PRO A 261 9.32 30.74 -9.49
C PRO A 261 9.55 31.43 -10.85
N PRO A 262 8.77 31.09 -11.89
CA PRO A 262 8.84 31.76 -13.19
C PRO A 262 8.64 33.28 -13.07
N ASN A 263 9.44 34.05 -13.81
CA ASN A 263 9.27 35.50 -13.85
C ASN A 263 8.23 35.90 -14.91
N PHE A 264 6.98 36.09 -14.49
CA PHE A 264 5.86 36.42 -15.38
C PHE A 264 5.96 37.79 -16.08
N LEU A 265 6.84 38.68 -15.61
CA LEU A 265 7.08 39.97 -16.25
C LEU A 265 8.04 39.87 -17.44
N ARG A 266 8.70 38.72 -17.62
CA ARG A 266 9.64 38.46 -18.71
C ARG A 266 9.08 37.37 -19.61
N ALA A 267 8.55 37.73 -20.77
CA ALA A 267 7.96 36.77 -21.72
C ALA A 267 8.91 35.64 -22.15
N SER A 268 10.24 35.87 -22.19
CA SER A 268 11.23 34.81 -22.46
C SER A 268 11.30 33.74 -21.37
N ALA A 269 10.87 34.02 -20.13
CA ALA A 269 10.87 33.03 -19.06
C ALA A 269 9.86 31.89 -19.31
N LEU A 270 8.85 32.09 -20.18
CA LEU A 270 7.97 31.01 -20.61
C LEU A 270 8.72 29.93 -21.42
N SER A 271 9.74 30.33 -22.19
CA SER A 271 10.57 29.36 -22.96
C SER A 271 11.54 28.55 -22.09
N GLU A 272 11.77 29.00 -20.85
CA GLU A 272 12.57 28.29 -19.84
C GLU A 272 11.71 27.33 -18.99
N HIS A 273 10.37 27.42 -19.07
CA HIS A 273 9.45 26.60 -18.29
C HIS A 273 9.37 25.19 -18.86
N VAL A 274 9.61 24.19 -18.00
CA VAL A 274 9.51 22.77 -18.32
C VAL A 274 8.30 22.19 -17.59
N SER A 275 7.37 21.59 -18.33
CA SER A 275 6.18 20.95 -17.74
C SER A 275 6.61 19.81 -16.81
N PRO A 276 6.22 19.81 -15.52
CA PRO A 276 6.50 18.71 -14.63
C PRO A 276 5.67 17.49 -15.06
N VAL A 277 6.33 16.44 -15.52
CA VAL A 277 5.70 15.17 -15.90
C VAL A 277 5.91 14.16 -14.79
N VAL A 278 4.83 13.76 -14.12
CA VAL A 278 4.83 12.64 -13.17
C VAL A 278 4.73 11.34 -13.97
N VAL A 279 5.77 10.51 -13.91
CA VAL A 279 5.80 9.23 -14.62
C VAL A 279 5.36 8.12 -13.68
N ILE A 280 4.30 7.40 -14.06
CA ILE A 280 3.97 6.11 -13.45
C ILE A 280 4.78 5.06 -14.23
N PRO A 281 5.74 4.35 -13.62
CA PRO A 281 6.48 3.29 -14.31
C PRO A 281 5.49 2.29 -14.93
N ALA A 282 5.62 2.01 -16.23
CA ALA A 282 4.86 0.94 -16.86
C ALA A 282 5.24 -0.37 -16.16
N GLU A 283 4.24 -1.07 -15.60
CA GLU A 283 4.41 -2.34 -14.90
C GLU A 283 5.22 -3.29 -15.80
N ALA A 284 6.52 -3.47 -15.51
CA ALA A 284 7.18 -4.73 -15.81
C ALA A 284 6.35 -5.77 -15.07
N SER A 285 5.78 -6.72 -15.82
CA SER A 285 4.98 -7.82 -15.31
C SER A 285 5.65 -8.39 -14.06
N SER A 286 5.14 -8.00 -12.89
CA SER A 286 5.62 -8.54 -11.63
C SER A 286 5.17 -9.99 -11.55
N PRO A 287 5.94 -10.87 -10.87
CA PRO A 287 5.62 -12.29 -10.74
C PRO A 287 4.39 -12.59 -9.85
N ASP A 288 3.50 -11.63 -9.61
CA ASP A 288 2.33 -11.76 -8.71
C ASP A 288 1.08 -12.26 -9.45
N SER A 289 1.26 -13.22 -10.34
CA SER A 289 0.18 -14.08 -10.84
C SER A 289 0.30 -15.46 -10.22
N GLU A 290 0.23 -15.54 -8.89
CA GLU A 290 -0.23 -16.78 -8.26
C GLU A 290 -1.76 -16.87 -8.43
N PRO A 291 -2.30 -18.05 -8.78
CA PRO A 291 -3.73 -18.27 -8.82
C PRO A 291 -4.30 -18.07 -7.43
N VAL A 292 -5.49 -17.47 -7.38
CA VAL A 292 -6.27 -17.28 -6.16
C VAL A 292 -6.65 -18.66 -5.61
N LEU A 293 -5.85 -19.16 -4.67
CA LEU A 293 -6.28 -20.13 -3.68
C LEU A 293 -6.62 -19.35 -2.42
N GLU A 294 -7.92 -19.34 -2.10
CA GLU A 294 -8.43 -18.88 -0.82
C GLU A 294 -7.81 -19.74 0.28
N LYS A 295 -7.01 -19.09 1.13
CA LYS A 295 -6.56 -19.66 2.41
C LYS A 295 -7.55 -19.20 3.46
N ASP A 296 -8.35 -20.13 3.95
CA ASP A 296 -8.84 -20.12 5.32
C ASP A 296 -8.50 -21.50 5.88
N ASP A 297 -7.53 -21.55 6.80
CA ASP A 297 -7.24 -22.72 7.62
C ASP A 297 -6.32 -22.26 8.76
N LEU A 298 -6.96 -21.78 9.82
CA LEU A 298 -6.41 -21.69 11.16
C LEU A 298 -6.73 -23.01 11.87
N ILE A 299 -5.78 -23.95 11.87
CA ILE A 299 -5.81 -25.08 12.81
C ILE A 299 -4.94 -24.71 14.01
N GLY A 300 -5.59 -24.57 15.17
CA GLY A 300 -4.93 -24.63 16.47
C GLY A 300 -4.56 -26.07 16.79
N MET A 301 -3.27 -26.24 17.12
CA MET A 301 -2.58 -27.38 17.73
C MET A 301 -3.43 -28.52 18.33
N ASP A 302 -3.14 -29.73 17.84
CA ASP A 302 -3.27 -30.98 18.60
C ASP A 302 -2.09 -31.12 19.60
N ALA A 303 -2.38 -31.73 20.75
CA ALA A 303 -1.39 -32.18 21.71
C ALA A 303 -1.61 -33.66 22.05
N SER A 304 -0.74 -34.48 21.43
CA SER A 304 -0.06 -35.65 22.00
C SER A 304 -0.87 -36.90 22.37
N GLN A 305 -0.75 -37.89 21.47
CA GLN A 305 -0.22 -39.25 21.67
C GLN A 305 0.02 -39.76 23.12
N GLN A 306 -0.50 -40.95 23.41
CA GLN A 306 0.33 -42.05 23.94
C GLN A 306 -0.27 -43.45 23.66
N ASN A 307 0.63 -44.34 23.23
CA ASN A 307 0.57 -45.79 23.03
C ASN A 307 -0.23 -46.55 24.13
N SER A 308 -0.71 -47.79 24.00
CA SER A 308 0.00 -49.00 23.54
C SER A 308 -0.90 -50.26 23.62
N PHE A 309 -0.66 -51.21 22.72
CA PHE A 309 -0.75 -52.70 22.80
C PHE A 309 -2.08 -53.47 23.01
N ASP A 310 -2.31 -54.35 22.01
CA ASP A 310 -2.77 -55.77 22.05
C ASP A 310 -3.99 -56.15 22.90
N SER A 311 -5.02 -56.82 22.37
CA SER A 311 -4.92 -58.11 21.68
C SER A 311 -6.23 -58.45 20.93
N LYS A 312 -6.11 -58.99 19.71
CA LYS A 312 -7.18 -59.77 19.06
C LYS A 312 -6.97 -61.26 19.38
N PHE A 313 -7.95 -61.88 20.03
CA PHE A 313 -8.20 -63.34 20.15
C PHE A 313 -9.58 -63.41 20.86
N ASP A 314 -10.69 -63.91 20.35
CA ASP A 314 -11.00 -65.00 19.43
C ASP A 314 -12.31 -64.69 18.70
N ASP A 315 -12.29 -64.89 17.38
CA ASP A 315 -13.46 -65.29 16.60
C ASP A 315 -13.28 -66.81 16.40
N ILE A 316 -13.89 -67.66 17.25
CA ILE A 316 -13.96 -69.12 17.03
C ILE A 316 -15.01 -69.75 17.95
N PHE A 317 -16.10 -70.24 17.33
CA PHE A 317 -17.27 -70.93 17.89
C PHE A 317 -18.17 -70.09 18.83
N GLY A 318 -19.48 -69.98 18.66
CA GLY A 318 -20.43 -70.89 18.04
C GLY A 318 -21.72 -70.80 18.85
N SER A 319 -22.80 -70.47 18.18
CA SER A 319 -24.16 -70.35 18.69
C SER A 319 -24.71 -71.62 19.37
N SER A 320 -25.54 -71.40 20.39
CA SER A 320 -26.74 -72.18 20.75
C SER A 320 -26.62 -73.53 21.49
N SER A 321 -27.28 -73.54 22.66
CA SER A 321 -28.20 -74.56 23.20
C SER A 321 -27.71 -75.76 24.03
N SER A 322 -28.37 -75.85 25.20
CA SER A 322 -28.89 -77.05 25.89
C SER A 322 -28.01 -77.86 26.84
N SER A 323 -28.68 -78.29 27.92
CA SER A 323 -28.37 -79.34 28.92
C SER A 323 -27.52 -78.99 30.15
N ASP A 324 -28.23 -78.80 31.27
CA ASP A 324 -27.85 -79.32 32.60
C ASP A 324 -27.62 -80.85 32.49
N PRO A 325 -26.72 -81.51 33.27
CA PRO A 325 -26.79 -81.49 34.75
C PRO A 325 -25.42 -81.62 35.47
N PHE A 326 -25.26 -81.02 36.65
CA PHE A 326 -24.80 -81.67 37.90
C PHE A 326 -24.42 -80.62 38.96
N ASN A 327 -25.22 -80.64 40.01
CA ASN A 327 -25.10 -79.89 41.25
C ASN A 327 -24.10 -80.57 42.20
N PHE A 328 -23.17 -79.83 42.82
CA PHE A 328 -22.64 -80.05 44.18
C PHE A 328 -21.60 -78.96 44.51
N ASN A 329 -21.95 -77.94 45.28
CA ASN A 329 -21.61 -77.92 46.71
C ASN A 329 -22.06 -76.62 47.39
N SER A 330 -22.88 -76.81 48.40
CA SER A 330 -23.30 -75.86 49.41
C SER A 330 -22.14 -75.55 50.38
N GLN A 331 -22.31 -74.47 51.16
CA GLN A 331 -21.54 -74.09 52.36
C GLN A 331 -20.37 -73.12 52.15
N ASN A 332 -20.72 -71.83 52.02
CA ASN A 332 -20.33 -70.85 53.03
C ASN A 332 -21.22 -69.61 52.91
N GLY A 333 -22.14 -69.48 53.87
CA GLY A 333 -22.95 -68.28 54.05
C GLY A 333 -22.13 -67.19 54.72
N VAL A 334 -21.68 -66.23 53.91
CA VAL A 334 -21.47 -64.83 54.30
C VAL A 334 -21.91 -64.01 53.08
N ASN A 335 -22.87 -63.12 53.30
CA ASN A 335 -23.65 -62.36 52.32
C ASN A 335 -22.88 -62.05 51.02
N LYS A 336 -23.26 -62.74 49.93
CA LYS A 336 -22.82 -62.43 48.57
C LYS A 336 -23.21 -60.98 48.21
N ASP A 337 -24.37 -60.54 48.69
CA ASP A 337 -24.88 -59.19 48.48
C ASP A 337 -24.04 -58.10 49.17
N GLU A 338 -23.40 -58.37 50.32
CA GLU A 338 -22.53 -57.38 50.99
C GLU A 338 -21.17 -57.26 50.30
N LYS A 339 -20.65 -58.37 49.77
CA LYS A 339 -19.43 -58.34 48.96
C LYS A 339 -19.69 -57.69 47.61
N ASP A 340 -20.81 -57.99 46.97
CA ASP A 340 -21.19 -57.39 45.69
C ASP A 340 -21.51 -55.89 45.87
N GLN A 341 -22.15 -55.47 46.97
CA GLN A 341 -22.33 -54.05 47.30
C GLN A 341 -21.02 -53.33 47.61
N LEU A 342 -20.10 -53.96 48.35
CA LEU A 342 -18.77 -53.39 48.62
C LEU A 342 -17.94 -53.29 47.34
N ILE A 343 -18.06 -54.27 46.45
CA ILE A 343 -17.42 -54.27 45.13
C ILE A 343 -17.99 -53.13 44.27
N ASP A 344 -19.31 -52.95 44.23
CA ASP A 344 -19.94 -51.84 43.50
C ASP A 344 -19.57 -50.47 44.08
N GLN A 345 -19.48 -50.36 45.41
CA GLN A 345 -19.04 -49.13 46.07
C GLN A 345 -17.57 -48.82 45.75
N LEU A 346 -16.67 -49.80 45.83
CA LEU A 346 -15.25 -49.63 45.48
C LEU A 346 -15.06 -49.36 43.98
N PHE A 347 -15.88 -49.95 43.10
CA PHE A 347 -15.87 -49.64 41.67
C PHE A 347 -16.39 -48.22 41.39
N GLY A 348 -17.41 -47.77 42.13
CA GLY A 348 -17.89 -46.39 42.11
C GLY A 348 -16.80 -45.39 42.52
N GLU A 349 -16.18 -45.61 43.68
CA GLU A 349 -15.08 -44.78 44.19
C GLU A 349 -13.87 -44.80 43.23
N THR A 350 -13.54 -45.96 42.65
CA THR A 350 -12.46 -46.07 41.65
C THR A 350 -12.79 -45.30 40.38
N ARG A 351 -14.05 -45.32 39.93
CA ARG A 351 -14.51 -44.56 38.76
C ARG A 351 -14.48 -43.06 39.03
N GLU A 352 -14.88 -42.64 40.21
CA GLU A 352 -14.86 -41.23 40.62
C GLU A 352 -13.44 -40.70 40.82
N LEU A 353 -12.54 -41.47 41.45
CA LEU A 353 -11.12 -41.11 41.56
C LEU A 353 -10.44 -41.05 40.18
N LYS A 354 -10.78 -41.94 39.25
CA LYS A 354 -10.29 -41.86 37.86
C LYS A 354 -10.80 -40.61 37.14
N ALA A 355 -12.07 -40.24 37.32
CA ALA A 355 -12.63 -39.02 36.77
C ALA A 355 -11.98 -37.76 37.35
N GLN A 356 -11.72 -37.74 38.67
CA GLN A 356 -10.99 -36.65 39.32
C GLN A 356 -9.55 -36.54 38.83
N LEU A 357 -8.87 -37.67 38.60
CA LEU A 357 -7.49 -37.69 38.09
C LEU A 357 -7.42 -37.20 36.64
N GLU A 358 -8.38 -37.58 35.78
CA GLU A 358 -8.49 -37.03 34.42
C GLU A 358 -8.86 -35.54 34.41
N ASN A 359 -9.74 -35.07 35.31
CA ASN A 359 -10.00 -33.64 35.47
C ASN A 359 -8.74 -32.87 35.90
N MET A 360 -8.00 -33.37 36.90
CA MET A 360 -6.75 -32.75 37.33
C MET A 360 -5.69 -32.75 36.22
N LYS A 361 -5.64 -33.80 35.40
CA LYS A 361 -4.73 -33.90 34.26
C LYS A 361 -5.08 -32.91 33.15
N THR A 362 -6.36 -32.78 32.81
CA THR A 362 -6.82 -31.80 31.81
C THR A 362 -6.63 -30.36 32.30
N GLU A 363 -6.82 -30.09 33.59
CA GLU A 363 -6.57 -28.78 34.18
C GLU A 363 -5.07 -28.45 34.21
N SER A 364 -4.21 -29.41 34.54
CA SER A 364 -2.75 -29.26 34.44
C SER A 364 -2.30 -29.04 32.99
N GLN A 365 -2.85 -29.77 32.02
CA GLN A 365 -2.57 -29.57 30.60
C GLN A 365 -3.01 -28.18 30.12
N ARG A 366 -4.17 -27.69 30.57
CA ARG A 366 -4.65 -26.33 30.29
C ARG A 366 -3.69 -25.26 30.86
N ALA A 367 -3.23 -25.44 32.11
CA ALA A 367 -2.27 -24.54 32.73
C ALA A 367 -0.91 -24.53 31.99
N VAL A 368 -0.43 -25.69 31.54
CA VAL A 368 0.81 -25.81 30.75
C VAL A 368 0.66 -25.11 29.39
N LEU A 369 -0.49 -25.26 28.71
CA LEU A 369 -0.76 -24.55 27.46
C LEU A 369 -0.80 -23.03 27.66
N GLN A 370 -1.41 -22.56 28.75
CA GLN A 370 -1.46 -21.14 29.08
C GLN A 370 -0.07 -20.56 29.39
N LEU A 371 0.77 -21.29 30.13
CA LEU A 371 2.16 -20.89 30.41
C LEU A 371 3.04 -20.91 29.15
N LYS A 372 2.85 -21.88 28.25
CA LYS A 372 3.53 -21.92 26.95
C LYS A 372 3.12 -20.74 26.07
N GLY A 373 1.83 -20.41 26.02
CA GLY A 373 1.33 -19.20 25.36
C GLY A 373 1.99 -17.95 25.92
N ARG A 374 2.02 -17.80 27.25
CA ARG A 374 2.66 -16.65 27.92
C ARG A 374 4.17 -16.57 27.67
N THR A 375 4.85 -17.71 27.59
CA THR A 375 6.28 -17.76 27.26
C THR A 375 6.53 -17.31 25.81
N SER A 376 5.71 -17.78 24.86
CA SER A 376 5.78 -17.36 23.46
C SER A 376 5.47 -15.87 23.27
N GLU A 377 4.51 -15.32 24.03
CA GLU A 377 4.23 -13.88 24.06
C GLU A 377 5.43 -13.09 24.57
N LEU A 378 6.03 -13.51 25.69
CA LEU A 378 7.19 -12.83 26.27
C LEU A 378 8.44 -12.93 25.38
N GLU A 379 8.64 -14.05 24.67
CA GLU A 379 9.71 -14.21 23.69
C GLU A 379 9.52 -13.29 22.47
N ALA A 380 8.27 -13.15 21.99
CA ALA A 380 7.93 -12.22 20.93
C ALA A 380 8.11 -10.75 21.37
N GLU A 381 7.65 -10.39 22.58
CA GLU A 381 7.87 -9.07 23.17
C GLU A 381 9.37 -8.78 23.34
N LEU A 382 10.17 -9.75 23.79
CA LEU A 382 11.62 -9.58 23.94
C LEU A 382 12.32 -9.37 22.59
N ALA A 383 11.94 -10.13 21.56
CA ALA A 383 12.48 -9.97 20.20
C ALA A 383 12.10 -8.60 19.61
N GLU A 384 10.87 -8.15 19.84
CA GLU A 384 10.41 -6.81 19.45
C GLU A 384 11.20 -5.71 20.18
N GLN A 385 11.41 -5.83 21.50
CA GLN A 385 12.20 -4.88 22.28
C GLN A 385 13.67 -4.86 21.84
N GLN A 386 14.27 -6.00 21.50
CA GLN A 386 15.64 -6.06 20.97
C GLN A 386 15.75 -5.36 19.60
N HIS A 387 14.78 -5.59 18.72
CA HIS A 387 14.72 -4.91 17.42
C HIS A 387 14.54 -3.39 17.58
N LEU A 388 13.62 -2.95 18.45
CA LEU A 388 13.42 -1.54 18.76
C LEU A 388 14.68 -0.88 19.36
N ARG A 389 15.42 -1.59 20.22
CA ARG A 389 16.67 -1.09 20.80
C ARG A 389 17.77 -0.95 19.74
N GLN A 390 17.90 -1.91 18.82
CA GLN A 390 18.86 -1.83 17.73
C GLN A 390 18.53 -0.66 16.80
N GLN A 391 17.27 -0.52 16.43
CA GLN A 391 16.81 0.60 15.59
C GLN A 391 17.09 1.95 16.25
N ALA A 392 16.83 2.11 17.55
CA ALA A 392 17.14 3.34 18.29
C ALA A 392 18.66 3.63 18.38
N ALA A 393 19.49 2.59 18.40
CA ALA A 393 20.95 2.74 18.37
C ALA A 393 21.42 3.23 17.00
N ASP A 394 20.91 2.64 15.92
CA ASP A 394 21.24 3.03 14.54
C ASP A 394 20.76 4.48 14.24
N GLU A 395 19.58 4.85 14.72
CA GLU A 395 19.05 6.23 14.64
C GLU A 395 19.91 7.22 15.43
N SER A 396 20.41 6.84 16.61
CA SER A 396 21.29 7.69 17.42
C SER A 396 22.65 7.91 16.76
N GLU A 397 23.18 6.90 16.07
CA GLU A 397 24.42 7.02 15.30
C GLU A 397 24.24 7.92 14.07
N PHE A 398 23.14 7.75 13.35
CA PHE A 398 22.78 8.61 12.23
C PHE A 398 22.63 10.09 12.63
N LEU A 399 21.86 10.36 13.70
CA LEU A 399 21.67 11.73 14.22
C LEU A 399 22.99 12.35 14.67
N ARG A 400 23.91 11.56 15.24
CA ARG A 400 25.23 12.03 15.64
C ARG A 400 26.07 12.44 14.41
N ALA A 401 26.02 11.66 13.33
CA ALA A 401 26.69 11.99 12.08
C ALA A 401 26.11 13.26 11.41
N GLU A 402 24.78 13.40 11.37
CA GLU A 402 24.12 14.60 10.83
C GLU A 402 24.45 15.86 11.64
N LEU A 403 24.49 15.74 12.97
CA LEU A 403 24.83 16.84 13.87
C LEU A 403 26.27 17.31 13.68
N ASP A 404 27.21 16.39 13.42
CA ASP A 404 28.60 16.75 13.12
C ASP A 404 28.76 17.39 11.72
N GLU A 405 27.97 16.97 10.74
CA GLU A 405 27.91 17.64 9.42
C GLU A 405 27.34 19.07 9.54
N LEU A 406 26.29 19.25 10.34
CA LEU A 406 25.70 20.56 10.62
C LEU A 406 26.66 21.49 11.38
N LYS A 407 27.42 20.97 12.35
CA LYS A 407 28.48 21.74 13.02
C LYS A 407 29.52 22.22 12.01
N LYS A 408 29.97 21.36 11.09
CA LYS A 408 30.94 21.72 10.05
C LYS A 408 30.40 22.81 9.13
N LYS A 409 29.14 22.67 8.67
CA LYS A 409 28.44 23.71 7.87
C LYS A 409 28.32 25.04 8.64
N ARG A 410 28.01 25.00 9.93
CA ARG A 410 27.93 26.19 10.79
C ARG A 410 29.30 26.88 10.92
N GLU A 411 30.38 26.12 11.14
CA GLU A 411 31.73 26.67 11.20
C GLU A 411 32.15 27.33 9.88
N ASP A 412 31.83 26.71 8.75
CA ASP A 412 32.16 27.26 7.44
C ASP A 412 31.32 28.51 7.11
N THR A 413 30.06 28.55 7.56
CA THR A 413 29.20 29.74 7.47
C THR A 413 29.73 30.88 8.35
N GLU A 414 30.17 30.59 9.58
CA GLU A 414 30.81 31.59 10.46
C GLU A 414 32.10 32.14 9.86
N LYS A 415 32.94 31.30 9.22
CA LYS A 415 34.14 31.75 8.50
C LYS A 415 33.78 32.66 7.32
N ALA A 416 32.76 32.29 6.53
CA ALA A 416 32.28 33.11 5.43
C ALA A 416 31.77 34.47 5.92
N GLN A 417 31.02 34.51 7.02
CA GLN A 417 30.48 35.75 7.59
C GLN A 417 31.57 36.66 8.16
N ARG A 418 32.63 36.10 8.76
CA ARG A 418 33.83 36.86 9.16
C ARG A 418 34.55 37.46 7.94
N SER A 419 34.64 36.73 6.83
CA SER A 419 35.24 37.26 5.60
C SER A 419 34.41 38.40 4.99
N LEU A 420 33.08 38.29 5.05
CA LEU A 420 32.17 39.28 4.49
C LEU A 420 32.20 40.59 5.30
N THR A 421 32.21 40.49 6.64
CA THR A 421 32.36 41.65 7.54
C THR A 421 33.72 42.36 7.37
N GLU A 422 34.80 41.63 7.11
CA GLU A 422 36.12 42.19 6.78
C GLU A 422 36.08 42.98 5.45
N ILE A 423 35.37 42.44 4.43
CA ILE A 423 35.19 43.09 3.14
C ILE A 423 34.32 44.36 3.28
N GLU A 424 33.22 44.31 4.02
CA GLU A 424 32.37 45.48 4.30
C GLU A 424 33.13 46.58 5.03
N ARG A 425 33.96 46.24 6.01
CA ARG A 425 34.81 47.21 6.72
C ARG A 425 35.79 47.91 5.77
N LYS A 426 36.37 47.16 4.82
CA LYS A 426 37.26 47.72 3.78
C LYS A 426 36.49 48.60 2.81
N ALA A 427 35.28 48.21 2.41
CA ALA A 427 34.41 49.02 1.55
C ALA A 427 34.05 50.35 2.22
N GLN A 428 33.60 50.33 3.48
CA GLN A 428 33.30 51.56 4.25
C GLN A 428 34.53 52.46 4.42
N ALA A 429 35.69 51.89 4.71
CA ALA A 429 36.93 52.66 4.79
C ALA A 429 37.31 53.32 3.46
N ASN A 430 37.03 52.65 2.33
CA ASN A 430 37.27 53.21 1.00
C ASN A 430 36.26 54.31 0.67
N GLU A 431 34.99 54.12 1.00
CA GLU A 431 33.94 55.12 0.84
C GLU A 431 34.24 56.40 1.63
N GLN A 432 34.71 56.28 2.88
CA GLN A 432 35.17 57.42 3.67
C GLN A 432 36.35 58.16 3.03
N ARG A 433 37.28 57.44 2.39
CA ARG A 433 38.40 58.06 1.64
C ARG A 433 37.88 58.83 0.42
N TYR A 434 36.94 58.26 -0.33
CA TYR A 434 36.30 58.94 -1.47
C TYR A 434 35.53 60.19 -1.02
N SER A 435 34.79 60.12 0.08
CA SER A 435 34.07 61.28 0.62
C SER A 435 35.02 62.40 1.02
N LYS A 436 36.10 62.10 1.74
CA LYS A 436 37.14 63.09 2.10
C LYS A 436 37.81 63.70 0.86
N LEU A 437 38.07 62.89 -0.17
CA LEU A 437 38.64 63.39 -1.42
C LEU A 437 37.67 64.32 -2.17
N LYS A 438 36.37 63.98 -2.17
CA LYS A 438 35.31 64.80 -2.74
C LYS A 438 35.17 66.14 -2.00
N GLU A 439 35.22 66.12 -0.67
CA GLU A 439 35.24 67.35 0.14
C GLU A 439 36.45 68.23 -0.21
N LYS A 440 37.66 67.65 -0.29
CA LYS A 440 38.87 68.39 -0.67
C LYS A 440 38.80 68.95 -2.09
N TYR A 441 38.23 68.20 -3.03
CA TYR A 441 37.99 68.67 -4.40
C TYR A 441 37.01 69.85 -4.42
N ASN A 442 35.91 69.76 -3.67
CA ASN A 442 34.93 70.83 -3.55
C ASN A 442 35.52 72.08 -2.87
N GLU A 443 36.32 71.92 -1.81
CA GLU A 443 37.07 73.02 -1.18
C GLU A 443 38.01 73.70 -2.19
N LEU A 444 38.72 72.94 -3.01
CA LEU A 444 39.62 73.49 -4.02
C LEU A 444 38.87 74.27 -5.09
N VAL A 445 37.75 73.74 -5.57
CA VAL A 445 36.87 74.41 -6.55
C VAL A 445 36.31 75.71 -5.97
N GLN A 446 35.86 75.68 -4.71
CA GLN A 446 35.34 76.86 -4.02
C GLN A 446 36.43 77.92 -3.80
N ASN A 447 37.62 77.51 -3.35
CA ASN A 447 38.78 78.40 -3.20
C ASN A 447 39.19 79.04 -4.53
N HIS A 448 39.15 78.28 -5.64
CA HIS A 448 39.42 78.82 -6.97
C HIS A 448 38.37 79.86 -7.40
N ALA A 449 37.08 79.58 -7.16
CA ALA A 449 36.00 80.53 -7.43
C ALA A 449 36.09 81.81 -6.58
N ASP A 450 36.45 81.67 -5.30
CA ASP A 450 36.63 82.81 -4.39
C ASP A 450 37.88 83.63 -4.75
N LEU A 451 38.96 82.99 -5.20
CA LEU A 451 40.15 83.68 -5.73
C LEU A 451 39.83 84.46 -7.01
N LEU A 452 39.01 83.93 -7.91
CA LEU A 452 38.54 84.64 -9.10
C LEU A 452 37.70 85.87 -8.73
N ARG A 453 36.77 85.72 -7.77
CA ARG A 453 35.98 86.85 -7.24
C ARG A 453 36.87 87.91 -6.58
N LYS A 454 37.84 87.50 -5.76
CA LYS A 454 38.81 88.43 -5.15
C LYS A 454 39.68 89.13 -6.18
N ASN A 455 40.12 88.44 -7.23
CA ASN A 455 40.92 89.05 -8.29
C ASN A 455 40.11 90.09 -9.08
N ALA A 456 38.84 89.79 -9.39
CA ALA A 456 37.93 90.75 -10.01
C ALA A 456 37.67 91.97 -9.11
N GLU A 457 37.47 91.75 -7.81
CA GLU A 457 37.25 92.82 -6.83
C GLU A 457 38.51 93.67 -6.62
N VAL A 458 39.70 93.06 -6.54
CA VAL A 458 40.98 93.80 -6.48
C VAL A 458 41.20 94.61 -7.76
N THR A 459 40.87 94.06 -8.93
CA THR A 459 40.95 94.80 -10.20
C THR A 459 40.03 96.02 -10.22
N LYS A 460 38.82 95.90 -9.64
CA LYS A 460 37.86 96.99 -9.46
C LYS A 460 38.32 98.00 -8.40
N GLN A 461 38.89 97.55 -7.29
CA GLN A 461 39.43 98.44 -6.25
C GLN A 461 40.65 99.20 -6.74
N VAL A 462 41.49 98.61 -7.59
CA VAL A 462 42.63 99.30 -8.23
C VAL A 462 42.16 100.38 -9.21
N SER A 463 41.06 100.17 -9.94
CA SER A 463 40.50 101.22 -10.82
C SER A 463 39.85 102.36 -10.02
N VAL A 464 39.12 102.04 -8.95
CA VAL A 464 38.50 103.02 -8.06
C VAL A 464 39.57 103.80 -7.27
N ALA A 465 40.63 103.13 -6.78
CA ALA A 465 41.72 103.78 -6.07
C ALA A 465 42.54 104.71 -6.98
N ARG A 466 42.71 104.39 -8.27
CA ARG A 466 43.33 105.31 -9.24
C ARG A 466 42.48 106.57 -9.47
N GLN A 467 41.16 106.44 -9.49
CA GLN A 467 40.25 107.58 -9.63
C GLN A 467 40.21 108.42 -8.34
N ALA A 468 40.10 107.76 -7.18
CA ALA A 468 40.11 108.41 -5.89
C ALA A 468 41.44 109.11 -5.58
N GLN A 469 42.59 108.58 -6.03
CA GLN A 469 43.89 109.25 -5.86
C GLN A 469 43.96 110.61 -6.58
N VAL A 470 43.33 110.73 -7.75
CA VAL A 470 43.22 112.01 -8.48
C VAL A 470 42.31 112.99 -7.75
N ASP A 471 41.22 112.49 -7.15
CA ASP A 471 40.27 113.33 -6.39
C ASP A 471 40.81 113.73 -5.01
N LEU A 472 41.62 112.89 -4.37
CA LEU A 472 42.19 113.12 -3.03
C LEU A 472 43.39 114.08 -3.07
N GLU A 473 44.15 114.14 -4.16
CA GLU A 473 45.11 115.24 -4.39
C GLU A 473 44.40 116.60 -4.52
N ARG A 474 43.15 116.62 -5.00
CA ARG A 474 42.32 117.82 -5.12
C ARG A 474 41.72 118.24 -3.76
N GLU A 475 41.17 117.30 -3.00
CA GLU A 475 40.52 117.58 -1.70
C GLU A 475 41.49 117.74 -0.52
N LYS A 476 42.68 117.12 -0.55
CA LYS A 476 43.72 117.34 0.47
C LYS A 476 44.16 118.82 0.55
N LYS A 477 44.04 119.54 -0.57
CA LYS A 477 44.32 120.99 -0.63
C LYS A 477 43.20 121.85 -0.02
N GLU A 478 41.98 121.31 0.15
CA GLU A 478 40.80 122.03 0.68
C GLU A 478 40.51 121.68 2.16
N LEU A 479 40.92 120.50 2.64
CA LEU A 479 40.65 120.03 4.01
C LEU A 479 41.67 120.49 5.06
N GLU A 480 42.90 120.83 4.68
CA GLU A 480 43.87 121.49 5.59
C GLU A 480 43.33 122.83 6.11
N ASP A 481 42.44 123.50 5.37
CA ASP A 481 41.89 124.81 5.73
C ASP A 481 40.67 124.77 6.69
N SER A 482 40.09 123.59 6.94
CA SER A 482 38.82 123.45 7.69
C SER A 482 38.89 122.68 9.02
N PHE A 483 39.88 121.80 9.21
CA PHE A 483 40.02 120.94 10.40
C PHE A 483 40.28 121.70 11.72
N GLN A 484 40.75 122.95 11.65
CA GLN A 484 41.01 123.72 12.87
C GLN A 484 39.73 124.21 13.59
N ARG A 485 38.52 124.04 13.01
CA ARG A 485 37.30 124.69 13.54
C ARG A 485 36.30 123.79 14.29
N ILE A 486 36.44 122.47 14.27
CA ILE A 486 35.43 121.55 14.84
C ILE A 486 36.09 120.63 15.89
N SER A 487 36.83 121.27 16.79
CA SER A 487 37.45 120.65 17.97
C SER A 487 36.48 120.54 19.15
N ASP A 488 35.36 121.27 19.22
CA ASP A 488 34.82 121.63 20.56
C ASP A 488 33.38 121.24 20.91
N GLN A 489 32.66 120.38 20.16
CA GLN A 489 31.18 120.37 20.30
C GLN A 489 30.42 119.07 20.57
N THR A 490 30.99 117.94 20.97
CA THR A 490 30.09 116.78 21.21
C THR A 490 30.52 115.82 22.32
N GLN A 491 30.59 116.37 23.51
CA GLN A 491 30.46 115.64 24.77
C GLN A 491 29.38 116.36 25.61
N ARG A 492 28.10 115.97 25.49
CA ARG A 492 26.97 116.27 26.42
C ARG A 492 25.63 115.72 25.86
N LYS A 493 24.77 115.20 26.74
CA LYS A 493 23.54 114.37 26.58
C LYS A 493 23.86 112.88 26.75
N THR A 494 23.89 112.27 27.94
CA THR A 494 22.95 112.31 29.09
C THR A 494 21.50 112.05 28.68
N GLN A 495 20.93 110.88 29.08
CA GLN A 495 19.98 110.69 30.22
C GLN A 495 18.53 110.91 29.71
N GLU A 496 17.56 109.99 29.85
CA GLU A 496 16.87 109.47 31.05
C GLU A 496 15.97 108.29 30.59
N GLN A 497 15.94 107.14 31.27
CA GLN A 497 15.05 106.80 32.40
C GLN A 497 13.54 106.96 32.13
N THR A 498 12.82 105.83 32.21
CA THR A 498 11.43 105.61 32.73
C THR A 498 10.91 104.28 32.15
N GLU A 499 10.12 103.39 32.77
CA GLU A 499 9.60 103.16 34.12
C GLU A 499 8.94 101.76 34.02
N VAL A 500 9.31 100.80 34.87
CA VAL A 500 8.76 99.42 34.90
C VAL A 500 7.86 99.26 36.14
N LEU A 501 7.07 100.29 36.45
CA LEU A 501 6.38 100.46 37.74
C LEU A 501 4.94 99.91 37.80
N GLU A 502 4.44 99.21 36.77
CA GLU A 502 2.99 98.96 36.67
C GLU A 502 2.50 97.54 37.08
N ASN A 503 3.29 96.47 37.00
CA ASN A 503 2.68 95.11 37.05
C ASN A 503 2.76 94.35 38.40
N LEU A 504 3.41 94.89 39.44
CA LEU A 504 3.58 94.21 40.74
C LEU A 504 2.38 94.37 41.72
N LYS A 505 1.23 94.88 41.26
CA LYS A 505 0.05 95.13 42.11
C LYS A 505 -1.01 94.00 42.15
N GLN A 506 -0.89 92.92 41.38
CA GLN A 506 -1.98 91.95 41.21
C GLN A 506 -1.96 90.69 42.10
N GLU A 507 -0.87 90.35 42.77
CA GLU A 507 -0.78 89.07 43.51
C GLU A 507 -1.32 89.10 44.96
N LEU A 508 -1.62 90.28 45.51
CA LEU A 508 -2.08 90.45 46.89
C LEU A 508 -3.49 89.87 47.18
N ALA A 509 -4.28 89.51 46.17
CA ALA A 509 -5.65 89.01 46.36
C ALA A 509 -5.74 87.50 46.63
N ILE A 510 -4.70 86.72 46.30
CA ILE A 510 -4.67 85.24 46.38
C ILE A 510 -4.77 84.74 47.84
N SER A 511 -4.35 85.57 48.80
CA SER A 511 -4.36 85.26 50.23
C SER A 511 -5.76 85.16 50.88
N LYS A 512 -6.87 85.38 50.14
CA LYS A 512 -8.25 85.24 50.66
C LYS A 512 -8.83 83.82 50.53
N GLN A 513 -8.15 82.91 49.83
CA GLN A 513 -8.68 81.58 49.48
C GLN A 513 -8.39 80.49 50.54
N GLU A 514 -7.50 80.74 51.49
CA GLU A 514 -7.06 79.72 52.47
C GLU A 514 -8.04 79.52 53.64
N LEU A 515 -9.04 80.38 53.81
CA LEU A 515 -10.01 80.28 54.92
C LEU A 515 -11.21 79.35 54.61
N GLN A 516 -11.30 78.78 53.40
CA GLN A 516 -12.35 77.84 52.97
C GLN A 516 -12.03 76.36 53.32
N ILE A 517 -10.82 76.06 53.81
CA ILE A 517 -10.30 74.70 53.99
C ILE A 517 -10.80 74.02 55.29
N VAL A 518 -11.33 74.76 56.26
CA VAL A 518 -11.77 74.19 57.56
C VAL A 518 -13.26 73.78 57.57
N GLN A 519 -14.04 74.10 56.53
CA GLN A 519 -15.45 73.70 56.42
C GLN A 519 -15.65 72.26 55.88
N GLY A 520 -14.62 71.65 55.25
CA GLY A 520 -14.69 70.32 54.64
C GLY A 520 -14.47 69.12 55.57
N SER A 521 -14.06 69.32 56.83
CA SER A 521 -13.74 68.19 57.73
C SER A 521 -14.95 67.59 58.47
N LEU A 522 -16.12 68.24 58.43
CA LEU A 522 -17.34 67.77 59.13
C LEU A 522 -18.24 66.88 58.23
N GLU A 523 -18.09 66.94 56.90
CA GLU A 523 -18.82 66.08 55.93
C GLU A 523 -18.28 64.64 55.84
N ASN A 524 -17.01 64.41 56.19
CA ASN A 524 -16.37 63.10 56.06
C ASN A 524 -16.83 62.07 57.11
N SER A 525 -17.37 62.49 58.26
CA SER A 525 -17.83 61.55 59.30
C SER A 525 -19.21 60.96 58.98
N ALA A 526 -20.10 61.72 58.32
CA ALA A 526 -21.45 61.28 57.97
C ALA A 526 -21.49 60.27 56.80
N GLN A 527 -20.45 60.21 55.96
CA GLN A 527 -20.37 59.26 54.84
C GLN A 527 -19.92 57.84 55.24
N SER A 528 -19.41 57.63 56.46
CA SER A 528 -18.92 56.32 56.91
C SER A 528 -20.03 55.38 57.40
N GLU A 529 -21.13 55.93 57.96
CA GLU A 529 -22.28 55.17 58.47
C GLU A 529 -23.19 54.64 57.34
N ALA A 530 -23.31 55.39 56.24
CA ALA A 530 -24.06 54.99 55.04
C ALA A 530 -23.38 53.83 54.27
N LYS A 531 -22.06 53.67 54.39
CA LYS A 531 -21.31 52.59 53.73
C LYS A 531 -21.54 51.22 54.36
N TRP A 532 -21.66 51.15 55.69
CA TRP A 532 -21.90 49.87 56.38
C TRP A 532 -23.34 49.38 56.24
N THR A 533 -24.31 50.30 56.20
CA THR A 533 -25.71 49.97 55.92
C THR A 533 -25.90 49.46 54.48
N ALA A 534 -25.24 50.07 53.49
CA ALA A 534 -25.24 49.56 52.12
C ALA A 534 -24.63 48.16 52.00
N ARG A 535 -23.54 47.87 52.73
CA ARG A 535 -22.88 46.56 52.69
C ARG A 535 -23.73 45.44 53.30
N ILE A 536 -24.52 45.74 54.34
CA ILE A 536 -25.45 44.78 54.94
C ILE A 536 -26.58 44.45 53.97
N THR A 537 -27.17 45.46 53.32
CA THR A 537 -28.23 45.24 52.32
C THR A 537 -27.77 44.44 51.10
N GLU A 538 -26.50 44.59 50.71
CA GLU A 538 -25.90 43.82 49.62
C GLU A 538 -25.72 42.34 49.98
N LEU A 539 -25.24 42.06 51.21
CA LEU A 539 -25.08 40.68 51.71
C LEU A 539 -26.43 39.97 51.93
N GLU A 540 -27.48 40.69 52.32
CA GLU A 540 -28.84 40.13 52.42
C GLU A 540 -29.40 39.75 51.05
N LYS A 541 -29.16 40.58 50.03
CA LYS A 541 -29.53 40.29 48.64
C LYS A 541 -28.76 39.08 48.09
N ASP A 542 -27.48 38.97 48.39
CA ASP A 542 -26.65 37.84 47.97
C ASP A 542 -27.13 36.54 48.62
N ARG A 543 -27.47 36.57 49.92
CA ARG A 543 -28.04 35.42 50.63
C ARG A 543 -29.37 34.96 50.00
N ASP A 544 -30.26 35.89 49.69
CA ASP A 544 -31.57 35.55 49.12
C ASP A 544 -31.43 35.01 47.68
N SER A 545 -30.46 35.52 46.91
CA SER A 545 -30.13 34.99 45.58
C SER A 545 -29.58 33.56 45.63
N LEU A 546 -28.71 33.24 46.59
CA LEU A 546 -28.17 31.90 46.80
C LEU A 546 -29.26 30.92 47.27
N MET A 547 -30.21 31.40 48.09
CA MET A 547 -31.33 30.59 48.55
C MET A 547 -32.27 30.21 47.40
N SER A 548 -32.56 31.16 46.50
CA SER A 548 -33.32 30.87 45.27
C SER A 548 -32.56 29.94 44.31
N ALA A 549 -31.24 30.08 44.20
CA ALA A 549 -30.41 29.18 43.40
C ALA A 549 -30.43 27.74 43.96
N MET A 550 -30.35 27.56 45.28
CA MET A 550 -30.47 26.23 45.90
C MET A 550 -31.85 25.61 45.66
N ALA A 551 -32.93 26.38 45.81
CA ALA A 551 -34.29 25.88 45.55
C ALA A 551 -34.45 25.40 44.09
N CYS A 552 -33.91 26.16 43.12
CA CYS A 552 -33.93 25.78 41.72
C CYS A 552 -33.11 24.50 41.44
N ARG A 553 -31.94 24.36 42.07
CA ARG A 553 -31.11 23.14 41.97
C ARG A 553 -31.77 21.92 42.58
N GLU A 554 -32.52 22.09 43.66
CA GLU A 554 -33.23 20.99 44.32
C GLU A 554 -34.42 20.50 43.48
N GLU A 555 -35.13 21.40 42.81
CA GLU A 555 -36.13 21.05 41.79
C GLU A 555 -35.50 20.32 40.60
N GLU A 556 -34.37 20.81 40.06
CA GLU A 556 -33.62 20.14 38.98
C GLU A 556 -33.19 18.71 39.37
N LEU A 557 -32.67 18.51 40.59
CA LEU A 557 -32.29 17.19 41.08
C LEU A 557 -33.50 16.26 41.26
N SER A 558 -34.64 16.80 41.69
CA SER A 558 -35.88 16.02 41.79
C SER A 558 -36.40 15.59 40.41
N ALA A 559 -36.29 16.45 39.40
CA ALA A 559 -36.67 16.16 38.02
C ALA A 559 -35.74 15.10 37.41
N LEU A 560 -34.42 15.23 37.62
CA LEU A 560 -33.43 14.26 37.16
C LEU A 560 -33.62 12.87 37.80
N ARG A 561 -33.97 12.79 39.09
CA ARG A 561 -34.28 11.51 39.76
C ARG A 561 -35.49 10.81 39.14
N LYS A 562 -36.58 11.55 38.88
CA LYS A 562 -37.76 10.99 38.19
C LYS A 562 -37.45 10.55 36.76
N GLN A 563 -36.58 11.29 36.07
CA GLN A 563 -36.14 10.94 34.72
C GLN A 563 -35.28 9.68 34.72
N LEU A 564 -34.39 9.51 35.70
CA LEU A 564 -33.57 8.31 35.88
C LEU A 564 -34.45 7.06 36.08
N GLU A 565 -35.41 7.13 36.99
CA GLU A 565 -36.32 6.02 37.30
C GLU A 565 -37.17 5.62 36.07
N TYR A 566 -37.65 6.59 35.31
CA TYR A 566 -38.34 6.36 34.04
C TYR A 566 -37.43 5.73 32.97
N THR A 567 -36.17 6.14 32.88
CA THR A 567 -35.21 5.54 31.95
C THR A 567 -34.85 4.10 32.33
N GLN A 568 -34.78 3.78 33.62
CA GLN A 568 -34.44 2.44 34.10
C GLN A 568 -35.57 1.43 33.79
N LEU A 569 -36.82 1.86 33.90
CA LEU A 569 -38.00 1.05 33.58
C LEU A 569 -38.18 0.86 32.05
N LYS A 570 -37.73 1.84 31.25
CA LYS A 570 -37.62 1.69 29.80
C LYS A 570 -36.48 0.76 29.39
N LEU A 571 -35.37 0.75 30.12
CA LEU A 571 -34.23 -0.12 29.84
C LEU A 571 -34.61 -1.59 30.03
N SER A 572 -35.30 -1.94 31.13
CA SER A 572 -35.73 -3.32 31.37
C SER A 572 -36.74 -3.81 30.33
N SER A 573 -37.73 -2.98 29.95
CA SER A 573 -38.68 -3.37 28.90
C SER A 573 -38.06 -3.44 27.51
N ALA A 574 -37.05 -2.61 27.22
CA ALA A 574 -36.24 -2.73 26.01
C ALA A 574 -35.42 -4.03 26.02
N GLN A 575 -34.88 -4.45 27.17
CA GLN A 575 -34.06 -5.65 27.30
C GLN A 575 -34.87 -6.94 27.09
N ASP A 576 -36.10 -7.02 27.61
CA ASP A 576 -37.02 -8.12 27.34
C ASP A 576 -37.44 -8.16 25.86
N SER A 577 -37.65 -6.98 25.25
CA SER A 577 -37.96 -6.87 23.82
C SER A 577 -36.79 -7.29 22.93
N ILE A 578 -35.54 -7.01 23.33
CA ILE A 578 -34.33 -7.43 22.62
C ILE A 578 -34.18 -8.95 22.66
N CYS A 579 -34.39 -9.61 23.81
CA CYS A 579 -34.28 -11.06 23.91
C CYS A 579 -35.35 -11.79 23.07
N GLN A 580 -36.57 -11.24 22.99
CA GLN A 580 -37.59 -11.79 22.10
C GLN A 580 -37.23 -11.56 20.62
N LEU A 581 -36.68 -10.40 20.28
CA LEU A 581 -36.22 -10.08 18.94
C LEU A 581 -35.05 -10.99 18.49
N GLU A 582 -34.12 -11.33 19.38
CA GLU A 582 -33.00 -12.24 19.08
C GLU A 582 -33.49 -13.65 18.73
N LYS A 583 -34.48 -14.16 19.47
CA LYS A 583 -35.11 -15.46 19.16
C LYS A 583 -35.84 -15.44 17.82
N ASP A 584 -36.56 -14.36 17.52
CA ASP A 584 -37.26 -14.19 16.25
C ASP A 584 -36.26 -14.03 15.08
N GLN A 585 -35.12 -13.36 15.32
CA GLN A 585 -34.02 -13.23 14.35
C GLN A 585 -33.34 -14.57 14.08
N HIS A 586 -33.03 -15.38 15.09
CA HIS A 586 -32.42 -16.70 14.90
C HIS A 586 -33.33 -17.62 14.05
N LYS A 587 -34.64 -17.61 14.31
CA LYS A 587 -35.62 -18.33 13.51
C LYS A 587 -35.66 -17.84 12.06
N MET A 588 -35.62 -16.54 11.86
CA MET A 588 -35.58 -15.94 10.52
C MET A 588 -34.31 -16.33 9.75
N LEU A 589 -33.14 -16.27 10.40
CA LEU A 589 -31.85 -16.61 9.80
C LEU A 589 -31.78 -18.08 9.38
N LEU A 590 -32.29 -19.01 10.20
CA LEU A 590 -32.36 -20.42 9.84
C LEU A 590 -33.27 -20.67 8.64
N ALA A 591 -34.45 -20.03 8.62
CA ALA A 591 -35.38 -20.13 7.50
C ALA A 591 -34.80 -19.54 6.20
N GLU A 592 -34.04 -18.45 6.29
CA GLU A 592 -33.42 -17.80 5.13
C GLU A 592 -32.21 -18.59 4.61
N ALA A 593 -31.37 -19.13 5.50
CA ALA A 593 -30.26 -20.01 5.13
C ALA A 593 -30.74 -21.31 4.48
N ARG A 594 -31.81 -21.92 5.00
CA ARG A 594 -32.48 -23.08 4.37
C ARG A 594 -32.99 -22.73 2.97
N ARG A 595 -33.72 -21.61 2.82
CA ARG A 595 -34.25 -21.20 1.53
C ARG A 595 -33.14 -20.95 0.50
N ALA A 596 -32.03 -20.34 0.94
CA ALA A 596 -30.85 -20.16 0.11
C ALA A 596 -30.21 -21.51 -0.29
N ALA A 597 -30.07 -22.44 0.67
CA ALA A 597 -29.59 -23.79 0.43
C ALA A 597 -30.45 -24.56 -0.59
N GLU A 598 -31.78 -24.49 -0.44
CA GLU A 598 -32.73 -25.09 -1.37
C GLU A 598 -32.64 -24.49 -2.77
N GLN A 599 -32.51 -23.17 -2.90
CA GLN A 599 -32.33 -22.50 -4.19
C GLN A 599 -31.05 -22.95 -4.90
N VAL A 600 -29.94 -23.11 -4.17
CA VAL A 600 -28.67 -23.60 -4.74
C VAL A 600 -28.82 -25.03 -5.28
N VAL A 601 -29.46 -25.92 -4.53
CA VAL A 601 -29.66 -27.31 -4.95
C VAL A 601 -30.68 -27.41 -6.09
N GLN A 602 -31.75 -26.62 -6.07
CA GLN A 602 -32.74 -26.55 -7.15
C GLN A 602 -32.13 -26.02 -8.45
N GLU A 603 -31.28 -25.00 -8.38
CA GLU A 603 -30.59 -24.47 -9.57
C GLU A 603 -29.59 -25.47 -10.13
N ALA A 604 -28.85 -26.19 -9.27
CA ALA A 604 -27.96 -27.26 -9.70
C ALA A 604 -28.73 -28.38 -10.44
N LEU A 605 -29.89 -28.79 -9.91
CA LEU A 605 -30.76 -29.77 -10.57
C LEU A 605 -31.33 -29.24 -11.89
N ARG A 606 -31.73 -27.97 -11.96
CA ARG A 606 -32.24 -27.34 -13.20
C ARG A 606 -31.17 -27.30 -14.29
N LEU A 607 -29.96 -26.85 -13.95
CA LEU A 607 -28.81 -26.81 -14.87
C LEU A 607 -28.36 -28.21 -15.29
N PHE A 608 -28.55 -29.21 -14.44
CA PHE A 608 -28.27 -30.61 -14.75
C PHE A 608 -29.23 -31.19 -15.81
N GLU A 609 -30.46 -30.67 -15.90
CA GLU A 609 -31.47 -31.09 -16.89
C GLU A 609 -31.38 -30.36 -18.23
N GLU A 610 -30.74 -29.18 -18.26
CA GLU A 610 -30.49 -28.42 -19.49
C GLU A 610 -29.12 -28.80 -20.07
N PRO A 611 -29.04 -29.42 -21.28
CA PRO A 611 -27.77 -29.78 -21.90
C PRO A 611 -27.06 -28.51 -22.40
N THR A 612 -26.36 -27.83 -21.49
CA THR A 612 -25.44 -26.75 -21.85
C THR A 612 -24.12 -27.37 -22.27
N LEU A 613 -23.60 -26.93 -23.41
CA LEU A 613 -22.28 -27.27 -23.94
C LEU A 613 -21.19 -26.81 -22.95
N SER A 614 -20.98 -27.58 -21.88
CA SER A 614 -19.91 -27.35 -20.91
C SER A 614 -18.64 -28.03 -21.42
N SER A 615 -17.66 -27.20 -21.78
CA SER A 615 -16.35 -27.63 -22.29
C SER A 615 -15.44 -28.27 -21.22
N CYS A 616 -15.90 -28.40 -19.98
CA CYS A 616 -15.11 -28.96 -18.89
C CYS A 616 -15.56 -30.37 -18.59
N ALA A 617 -14.82 -31.34 -19.11
CA ALA A 617 -15.04 -32.72 -18.76
C ALA A 617 -14.32 -33.06 -17.44
N GLY A 618 -15.08 -33.52 -16.45
CA GLY A 618 -14.58 -33.91 -15.13
C GLY A 618 -13.87 -35.27 -15.16
N SER A 619 -13.12 -35.58 -14.10
CA SER A 619 -12.57 -36.93 -13.87
C SER A 619 -13.34 -37.63 -12.75
N ALA A 620 -13.45 -38.96 -12.85
CA ALA A 620 -14.09 -39.78 -11.83
C ALA A 620 -13.40 -39.65 -10.45
N ASP A 621 -12.07 -39.46 -10.43
CA ASP A 621 -11.30 -39.13 -9.21
C ASP A 621 -11.80 -37.85 -8.52
N HIS A 622 -12.13 -36.82 -9.31
CA HIS A 622 -12.57 -35.56 -8.76
C HIS A 622 -13.99 -35.67 -8.18
N LEU A 623 -14.86 -36.44 -8.84
CA LEU A 623 -16.19 -36.76 -8.32
C LEU A 623 -16.11 -37.54 -7.01
N LEU A 624 -15.21 -38.54 -6.91
CA LEU A 624 -14.99 -39.29 -5.66
C LEU A 624 -14.53 -38.40 -4.51
N SER A 625 -13.60 -37.48 -4.76
CA SER A 625 -13.17 -36.52 -3.75
C SER A 625 -14.33 -35.65 -3.24
N LYS A 626 -15.25 -35.26 -4.13
CA LYS A 626 -16.41 -34.44 -3.76
C LYS A 626 -17.43 -35.24 -2.95
N VAL A 627 -17.72 -36.48 -3.36
CA VAL A 627 -18.62 -37.39 -2.64
C VAL A 627 -18.15 -37.63 -1.20
N ASN A 628 -16.85 -37.82 -0.98
CA ASN A 628 -16.26 -37.98 0.35
C ASN A 628 -16.43 -36.73 1.22
N SER A 629 -16.14 -35.54 0.67
CA SER A 629 -16.35 -34.27 1.39
C SER A 629 -17.82 -34.06 1.76
N THR A 630 -18.75 -34.41 0.88
CA THR A 630 -20.19 -34.35 1.12
C THR A 630 -20.61 -35.30 2.23
N SER A 631 -20.08 -36.52 2.27
CA SER A 631 -20.37 -37.49 3.34
C SER A 631 -19.96 -36.97 4.72
N SER A 632 -18.75 -36.42 4.84
CA SER A 632 -18.27 -35.81 6.10
C SER A 632 -19.11 -34.60 6.53
N CYS A 633 -19.59 -33.79 5.57
CA CYS A 633 -20.45 -32.65 5.85
C CYS A 633 -21.81 -33.07 6.44
N ILE A 634 -22.38 -34.19 6.00
CA ILE A 634 -23.65 -34.70 6.53
C ILE A 634 -23.49 -35.09 8.01
N GLU A 635 -22.39 -35.72 8.39
CA GLU A 635 -22.08 -36.05 9.80
C GLU A 635 -21.89 -34.80 10.66
N GLN A 636 -21.21 -33.77 10.12
CA GLN A 636 -21.03 -32.50 10.81
C GLN A 636 -22.36 -31.77 11.02
N LEU A 637 -23.25 -31.80 10.03
CA LEU A 637 -24.56 -31.16 10.11
C LEU A 637 -25.43 -31.79 11.20
N GLU A 638 -25.45 -33.12 11.32
CA GLU A 638 -26.17 -33.83 12.39
C GLU A 638 -25.65 -33.46 13.78
N LYS A 639 -24.32 -33.31 13.91
CA LYS A 639 -23.68 -32.87 15.16
C LYS A 639 -24.04 -31.43 15.50
N CYS A 640 -23.94 -30.50 14.55
CA CYS A 640 -24.26 -29.09 14.76
C CYS A 640 -25.76 -28.87 15.07
N TRP A 641 -26.65 -29.67 14.47
CA TRP A 641 -28.06 -29.66 14.83
C TRP A 641 -28.32 -30.12 16.27
N SER A 642 -27.67 -31.20 16.68
CA SER A 642 -27.76 -31.71 18.06
C SER A 642 -27.27 -30.68 19.09
N GLN A 643 -26.23 -29.91 18.75
CA GLN A 643 -25.71 -28.82 19.57
C GLN A 643 -26.68 -27.63 19.64
N TYR A 644 -27.30 -27.26 18.52
CA TYR A 644 -28.32 -26.21 18.47
C TYR A 644 -29.55 -26.54 19.33
N LEU A 645 -30.00 -27.80 19.34
CA LEU A 645 -31.09 -28.26 20.21
C LEU A 645 -30.75 -28.17 21.70
N ALA A 646 -29.48 -28.42 22.06
CA ALA A 646 -29.01 -28.33 23.45
C ALA A 646 -28.77 -26.88 23.89
N CYS A 647 -28.33 -26.00 22.97
CA CYS A 647 -28.06 -24.59 23.23
C CYS A 647 -28.49 -23.73 22.02
N PRO A 648 -29.72 -23.17 22.04
CA PRO A 648 -30.25 -22.36 20.93
C PRO A 648 -29.52 -21.03 20.68
N GLU A 649 -28.60 -20.64 21.57
CA GLU A 649 -27.78 -19.44 21.42
C GLU A 649 -26.64 -19.65 20.40
N ASP A 650 -26.23 -20.90 20.12
CA ASP A 650 -25.19 -21.21 19.13
C ASP A 650 -25.79 -21.73 17.80
N ILE A 651 -26.37 -20.80 17.03
CA ILE A 651 -26.93 -21.08 15.70
C ILE A 651 -25.87 -21.11 14.58
N SER A 652 -24.66 -20.59 14.86
CA SER A 652 -23.64 -20.30 13.87
C SER A 652 -23.11 -21.54 13.15
N GLY A 653 -22.78 -22.59 13.90
CA GLY A 653 -22.28 -23.86 13.36
C GLY A 653 -23.32 -24.59 12.52
N LEU A 654 -24.60 -24.45 12.87
CA LEU A 654 -25.70 -25.02 12.11
C LEU A 654 -25.92 -24.30 10.78
N LEU A 655 -25.98 -22.97 10.76
CA LEU A 655 -26.14 -22.19 9.51
C LEU A 655 -25.00 -22.48 8.52
N HIS A 656 -23.77 -22.57 9.04
CA HIS A 656 -22.61 -22.92 8.23
C HIS A 656 -22.75 -24.32 7.62
N SER A 657 -23.12 -25.32 8.42
CA SER A 657 -23.25 -26.71 7.96
C SER A 657 -24.38 -26.89 6.93
N VAL A 658 -25.51 -26.17 7.09
CA VAL A 658 -26.62 -26.16 6.12
C VAL A 658 -26.18 -25.55 4.79
N THR A 659 -25.45 -24.45 4.83
CA THR A 659 -24.93 -23.77 3.64
C THR A 659 -23.88 -24.61 2.93
N LEU A 660 -22.98 -25.23 3.70
CA LEU A 660 -21.92 -26.11 3.18
C LEU A 660 -22.52 -27.35 2.50
N LEU A 661 -23.55 -27.98 3.09
CA LEU A 661 -24.24 -29.12 2.48
C LEU A 661 -24.84 -28.75 1.12
N ALA A 662 -25.45 -27.56 0.98
CA ALA A 662 -26.03 -27.11 -0.28
C ALA A 662 -24.98 -26.95 -1.39
N HIS A 663 -23.83 -26.35 -1.05
CA HIS A 663 -22.73 -26.17 -2.00
C HIS A 663 -22.09 -27.49 -2.39
N LEU A 664 -21.78 -28.36 -1.44
CA LEU A 664 -21.21 -29.68 -1.71
C LEU A 664 -22.18 -30.57 -2.51
N THR A 665 -23.47 -30.43 -2.26
CA THR A 665 -24.52 -31.11 -3.04
C THR A 665 -24.54 -30.61 -4.49
N SER A 666 -24.52 -29.29 -4.69
CA SER A 666 -24.43 -28.68 -6.02
C SER A 666 -23.17 -29.13 -6.77
N ASP A 667 -22.01 -29.07 -6.13
CA ASP A 667 -20.74 -29.55 -6.69
C ASP A 667 -20.81 -31.01 -7.10
N THR A 668 -21.38 -31.87 -6.24
CA THR A 668 -21.52 -33.31 -6.52
C THR A 668 -22.41 -33.55 -7.75
N ILE A 669 -23.49 -32.78 -7.92
CA ILE A 669 -24.39 -32.86 -9.08
C ILE A 669 -23.68 -32.36 -10.36
N VAL A 670 -22.99 -31.23 -10.29
CA VAL A 670 -22.27 -30.64 -11.44
C VAL A 670 -21.12 -31.54 -11.89
N HIS A 671 -20.32 -32.06 -10.95
CA HIS A 671 -19.24 -32.99 -11.26
C HIS A 671 -19.75 -34.35 -11.70
N GLY A 672 -20.91 -34.79 -11.19
CA GLY A 672 -21.66 -35.92 -11.73
C GLY A 672 -21.93 -35.73 -13.23
N SER A 673 -22.48 -34.57 -13.61
CA SER A 673 -22.80 -34.22 -15.00
C SER A 673 -21.56 -34.25 -15.90
N ALA A 674 -20.49 -33.59 -15.45
CA ALA A 674 -19.23 -33.50 -16.18
C ALA A 674 -18.54 -34.88 -16.35
N THR A 675 -18.78 -35.80 -15.41
CA THR A 675 -18.26 -37.18 -15.47
C THR A 675 -19.10 -38.05 -16.41
N CYS A 676 -20.42 -37.84 -16.46
CA CYS A 676 -21.31 -38.53 -17.41
C CYS A 676 -20.90 -38.30 -18.88
N LEU A 677 -20.37 -37.12 -19.22
CA LEU A 677 -19.89 -36.80 -20.58
C LEU A 677 -18.72 -37.68 -21.06
N ARG A 678 -17.99 -38.33 -20.13
CA ARG A 678 -16.86 -39.22 -20.43
C ARG A 678 -17.12 -40.68 -20.06
N ALA A 679 -18.24 -40.98 -19.43
CA ALA A 679 -18.60 -42.33 -19.02
C ALA A 679 -19.25 -43.12 -20.16
N PRO A 680 -19.16 -44.46 -20.17
CA PRO A 680 -19.99 -45.30 -21.03
C PRO A 680 -21.48 -45.00 -20.82
N PRO A 681 -22.34 -45.12 -21.85
CA PRO A 681 -23.75 -44.70 -21.78
C PRO A 681 -24.52 -45.35 -20.63
N GLU A 682 -24.30 -46.63 -20.34
CA GLU A 682 -24.96 -47.33 -19.22
C GLU A 682 -24.54 -46.79 -17.84
N SER A 683 -23.25 -46.48 -17.66
CA SER A 683 -22.73 -45.88 -16.43
C SER A 683 -23.11 -44.41 -16.31
N ALA A 684 -23.18 -43.69 -17.43
CA ALA A 684 -23.63 -42.29 -17.50
C ALA A 684 -25.11 -42.17 -17.10
N ASP A 685 -25.99 -43.01 -17.64
CA ASP A 685 -27.43 -43.01 -17.29
C ASP A 685 -27.64 -43.35 -15.81
N SER A 686 -26.91 -44.34 -15.30
CA SER A 686 -26.95 -44.72 -13.89
C SER A 686 -26.46 -43.59 -12.96
N LEU A 687 -25.41 -42.87 -13.38
CA LEU A 687 -24.87 -41.74 -12.64
C LEU A 687 -25.82 -40.53 -12.66
N ILE A 688 -26.48 -40.28 -13.80
CA ILE A 688 -27.53 -39.25 -13.95
C ILE A 688 -28.68 -39.50 -12.99
N GLU A 689 -29.20 -40.73 -12.94
CA GLU A 689 -30.28 -41.10 -12.02
C GLU A 689 -29.84 -40.95 -10.56
N ALA A 690 -28.63 -41.39 -10.22
CA ALA A 690 -28.10 -41.30 -8.87
C ALA A 690 -27.92 -39.85 -8.40
N CYS A 691 -27.38 -38.95 -9.24
CA CYS A 691 -27.23 -37.53 -8.94
C CYS A 691 -28.57 -36.80 -8.81
N LYS A 692 -29.56 -37.12 -9.65
CA LYS A 692 -30.92 -36.56 -9.55
C LYS A 692 -31.63 -36.98 -8.27
N GLN A 693 -31.53 -38.26 -7.90
CA GLN A 693 -32.12 -38.74 -6.66
C GLN A 693 -31.43 -38.10 -5.45
N TYR A 694 -30.10 -38.01 -5.46
CA TYR A 694 -29.33 -37.37 -4.40
C TYR A 694 -29.76 -35.91 -4.15
N GLY A 695 -29.91 -35.10 -5.21
CA GLY A 695 -30.38 -33.72 -5.08
C GLY A 695 -31.81 -33.62 -4.53
N LYS A 696 -32.72 -34.53 -4.92
CA LYS A 696 -34.10 -34.57 -4.40
C LYS A 696 -34.13 -34.93 -2.91
N GLU A 697 -33.39 -35.97 -2.50
CA GLU A 697 -33.31 -36.37 -1.10
C GLU A 697 -32.68 -35.27 -0.22
N THR A 698 -31.72 -34.51 -0.77
CA THR A 698 -31.15 -33.35 -0.08
C THR A 698 -32.20 -32.26 0.15
N LEU A 699 -33.05 -31.96 -0.84
CA LEU A 699 -34.15 -31.00 -0.69
C LEU A 699 -35.18 -31.46 0.34
N THR A 700 -35.53 -32.74 0.33
CA THR A 700 -36.41 -33.33 1.36
C THR A 700 -35.80 -33.21 2.75
N TYR A 701 -34.51 -33.51 2.89
CA TYR A 701 -33.79 -33.35 4.16
C TYR A 701 -33.78 -31.89 4.66
N LEU A 702 -33.50 -30.92 3.78
CA LEU A 702 -33.52 -29.50 4.12
C LEU A 702 -34.92 -29.02 4.56
N SER A 703 -35.99 -29.55 3.94
CA SER A 703 -37.37 -29.17 4.28
C SER A 703 -37.78 -29.56 5.70
N PHE A 704 -37.20 -30.61 6.28
CA PHE A 704 -37.50 -31.00 7.65
C PHE A 704 -37.00 -29.96 8.67
N LEU A 705 -36.01 -29.12 8.31
CA LEU A 705 -35.40 -28.14 9.22
C LEU A 705 -36.34 -26.95 9.55
N GLU A 706 -37.59 -26.99 9.07
CA GLU A 706 -38.61 -25.92 9.17
C GLU A 706 -39.44 -25.96 10.47
N GLU A 707 -39.59 -27.11 11.14
CA GLU A 707 -40.43 -27.22 12.34
C GLU A 707 -39.65 -27.69 13.58
N GLU A 708 -39.51 -26.81 14.59
CA GLU A 708 -38.87 -27.06 15.91
C GLU A 708 -39.41 -28.31 16.64
N ARG A 709 -40.54 -28.87 16.21
CA ARG A 709 -41.25 -29.97 16.89
C ARG A 709 -41.24 -31.33 16.16
N ILE A 710 -40.61 -31.45 14.98
CA ILE A 710 -40.69 -32.69 14.17
C ILE A 710 -39.35 -33.47 14.05
N PHE A 711 -38.26 -32.98 14.66
CA PHE A 711 -36.92 -33.51 14.40
C PHE A 711 -36.43 -34.66 15.32
N GLU A 712 -37.32 -35.41 15.96
CA GLU A 712 -36.93 -36.73 16.48
C GLU A 712 -36.69 -37.76 15.33
N ASN A 713 -37.05 -37.44 14.08
CA ASN A 713 -37.10 -38.38 12.95
C ASN A 713 -36.49 -37.90 11.61
N ALA A 714 -35.60 -36.90 11.57
CA ALA A 714 -34.98 -36.53 10.28
C ALA A 714 -33.90 -37.54 9.88
N ASP A 715 -34.27 -38.38 8.93
CA ASP A 715 -33.45 -39.49 8.48
C ASP A 715 -32.58 -39.08 7.28
N SER A 716 -31.25 -39.04 7.46
CA SER A 716 -30.28 -38.78 6.39
C SER A 716 -29.88 -40.04 5.61
N THR A 717 -30.43 -41.21 5.96
CA THR A 717 -30.08 -42.50 5.33
C THR A 717 -30.34 -42.52 3.82
N ALA A 718 -31.42 -41.90 3.35
CA ALA A 718 -31.76 -41.82 1.93
C ALA A 718 -30.70 -41.02 1.13
N MET A 719 -30.24 -39.89 1.69
CA MET A 719 -29.19 -39.05 1.12
C MET A 719 -27.83 -39.79 1.09
N ARG A 720 -27.45 -40.47 2.17
CA ARG A 720 -26.23 -41.28 2.27
C ARG A 720 -26.24 -42.49 1.31
N SER A 721 -27.38 -43.15 1.15
CA SER A 721 -27.55 -44.26 0.21
C SER A 721 -27.32 -43.81 -1.23
N CYS A 722 -27.86 -42.63 -1.61
CA CYS A 722 -27.62 -42.07 -2.94
C CYS A 722 -26.15 -41.69 -3.16
N LEU A 723 -25.46 -41.11 -2.17
CA LEU A 723 -24.01 -40.81 -2.26
C LEU A 723 -23.17 -42.08 -2.41
N THR A 724 -23.50 -43.13 -1.66
CA THR A 724 -22.80 -44.43 -1.74
C THR A 724 -22.92 -45.03 -3.14
N ARG A 725 -24.08 -44.88 -3.79
CA ARG A 725 -24.30 -45.31 -5.17
C ARG A 725 -23.48 -44.48 -6.17
N ILE A 726 -23.41 -43.16 -6.00
CA ILE A 726 -22.57 -42.27 -6.83
C ILE A 726 -21.08 -42.65 -6.69
N MET A 727 -20.65 -42.97 -5.47
CA MET A 727 -19.28 -43.40 -5.16
C MET A 727 -18.93 -44.68 -5.92
N ALA A 728 -19.76 -45.73 -5.81
CA ALA A 728 -19.53 -47.00 -6.48
C ALA A 728 -19.42 -46.86 -8.01
N ILE A 729 -20.30 -46.06 -8.64
CA ILE A 729 -20.25 -45.80 -10.08
C ILE A 729 -18.97 -45.04 -10.46
N SER A 730 -18.52 -44.12 -9.60
CA SER A 730 -17.31 -43.33 -9.86
C SER A 730 -16.02 -44.16 -9.74
N GLU A 731 -15.98 -45.13 -8.82
CA GLU A 731 -14.85 -46.07 -8.69
C GLU A 731 -14.69 -46.95 -9.94
N ASP A 732 -15.81 -47.40 -10.52
CA ASP A 732 -15.82 -48.20 -11.75
C ASP A 732 -15.34 -47.43 -12.99
N LEU A 733 -15.43 -46.10 -12.98
CA LEU A 733 -15.07 -45.21 -14.10
C LEU A 733 -13.60 -44.75 -14.11
N LEU A 734 -12.78 -45.19 -13.16
CA LEU A 734 -11.37 -44.81 -13.08
C LEU A 734 -10.55 -45.39 -14.26
N PRO A 735 -9.69 -44.59 -14.92
CA PRO A 735 -8.85 -45.07 -16.02
C PRO A 735 -7.88 -46.16 -15.51
N ARG A 736 -8.01 -47.39 -16.04
CA ARG A 736 -6.98 -48.41 -15.89
C ARG A 736 -5.81 -48.05 -16.82
N GLY A 737 -4.82 -47.34 -16.29
CA GLY A 737 -3.70 -46.79 -17.06
C GLY A 737 -2.91 -47.85 -17.86
N LEU A 738 -2.46 -47.45 -19.05
CA LEU A 738 -1.56 -48.20 -19.94
C LEU A 738 -0.23 -48.55 -19.23
N ASP A 739 0.22 -49.78 -19.45
CA ASP A 739 1.42 -50.43 -18.92
C ASP A 739 2.73 -49.61 -19.09
N ILE A 740 3.07 -48.78 -18.11
CA ILE A 740 4.44 -48.74 -17.59
C ILE A 740 4.38 -49.65 -16.37
N LYS A 741 5.16 -50.73 -16.34
CA LYS A 741 5.17 -51.67 -15.21
C LYS A 741 5.42 -50.86 -13.92
N GLN A 742 4.36 -50.67 -13.13
CA GLN A 742 4.37 -49.89 -11.89
C GLN A 742 5.49 -50.32 -10.94
N GLU A 743 5.96 -51.58 -11.05
CA GLU A 743 7.06 -52.14 -10.25
C GLU A 743 8.44 -51.50 -10.52
N GLU A 744 8.69 -50.84 -11.65
CA GLU A 744 10.03 -50.30 -12.02
C GLU A 744 10.22 -48.79 -11.71
N LEU A 745 9.14 -48.05 -11.44
CA LEU A 745 9.18 -46.59 -11.22
C LEU A 745 9.92 -46.18 -9.93
N GLY A 746 9.81 -47.00 -8.87
CA GLY A 746 10.48 -46.73 -7.59
C GLY A 746 12.01 -46.78 -7.67
N ASP A 747 12.56 -47.71 -8.45
CA ASP A 747 14.02 -47.80 -8.66
C ASP A 747 14.55 -46.68 -9.56
N LEU A 748 13.69 -46.11 -10.40
CA LEU A 748 14.08 -45.08 -11.36
C LEU A 748 14.26 -43.71 -10.69
N VAL A 749 13.53 -43.40 -9.61
CA VAL A 749 13.69 -42.14 -8.85
C VAL A 749 15.08 -42.06 -8.23
N ASP A 750 15.47 -43.08 -7.46
CA ASP A 750 16.77 -43.11 -6.78
C ASP A 750 17.92 -43.12 -7.79
N LYS A 751 17.76 -43.89 -8.89
CA LYS A 751 18.74 -43.94 -9.97
C LYS A 751 18.90 -42.59 -10.65
N GLU A 752 17.81 -41.89 -10.94
CA GLU A 752 17.87 -40.59 -11.60
C GLU A 752 18.43 -39.51 -10.68
N MET A 753 17.99 -39.44 -9.43
CA MET A 753 18.54 -38.49 -8.44
C MET A 753 20.05 -38.71 -8.22
N ALA A 754 20.50 -39.97 -8.23
CA ALA A 754 21.92 -40.30 -8.18
C ALA A 754 22.66 -39.87 -9.46
N ALA A 755 22.06 -40.09 -10.64
CA ALA A 755 22.64 -39.65 -11.91
C ALA A 755 22.76 -38.12 -11.99
N THR A 756 21.75 -37.37 -11.55
CA THR A 756 21.78 -35.90 -11.45
C THR A 756 22.89 -35.44 -10.50
N SER A 757 23.03 -36.08 -9.34
CA SER A 757 24.11 -35.75 -8.39
C SER A 757 25.49 -35.98 -8.99
N ALA A 758 25.69 -37.12 -9.67
CA ALA A 758 26.94 -37.44 -10.35
C ALA A 758 27.25 -36.46 -11.50
N ALA A 759 26.23 -36.01 -12.24
CA ALA A 759 26.40 -35.00 -13.29
C ALA A 759 26.86 -33.65 -12.73
N ILE A 760 26.33 -33.23 -11.57
CA ILE A 760 26.74 -31.99 -10.88
C ILE A 760 28.18 -32.10 -10.34
N GLU A 761 28.55 -33.25 -9.78
CA GLU A 761 29.93 -33.49 -9.32
C GLU A 761 30.93 -33.48 -10.48
N ALA A 762 30.60 -34.15 -11.60
CA ALA A 762 31.41 -34.13 -12.81
C ALA A 762 31.53 -32.72 -13.41
N ALA A 763 30.43 -31.97 -13.43
CA ALA A 763 30.42 -30.56 -13.82
C ALA A 763 31.35 -29.71 -12.95
N THR A 764 31.29 -29.89 -11.62
CA THR A 764 32.14 -29.17 -10.66
C THR A 764 33.62 -29.48 -10.87
N ALA A 765 33.99 -30.76 -10.98
CA ALA A 765 35.36 -31.19 -11.24
C ALA A 765 35.92 -30.62 -12.55
N ARG A 766 35.08 -30.56 -13.60
CA ARG A 766 35.48 -29.97 -14.88
C ARG A 766 35.67 -28.45 -14.78
N ILE A 767 34.87 -27.74 -14.00
CA ILE A 767 35.11 -26.30 -13.71
C ILE A 767 36.44 -26.08 -12.99
N GLU A 768 36.78 -26.92 -12.02
CA GLU A 768 38.07 -26.86 -11.31
C GLU A 768 39.26 -27.13 -12.25
N GLU A 769 39.13 -28.09 -13.16
CA GLU A 769 40.12 -28.35 -14.20
C GLU A 769 40.32 -27.12 -15.12
N MET A 770 39.22 -26.47 -15.53
CA MET A 770 39.25 -25.25 -16.34
C MET A 770 39.92 -24.09 -15.59
N LEU A 771 39.64 -23.93 -14.29
CA LEU A 771 40.30 -22.93 -13.43
C LEU A 771 41.82 -23.16 -13.38
N SER A 772 42.24 -24.41 -13.20
CA SER A 772 43.66 -24.76 -13.17
C SER A 772 44.34 -24.49 -14.52
N LYS A 773 43.69 -24.83 -15.65
CA LYS A 773 44.19 -24.54 -17.00
C LYS A 773 44.28 -23.04 -17.28
N SER A 774 43.25 -22.28 -16.91
CA SER A 774 43.23 -20.81 -17.04
C SER A 774 44.40 -20.17 -16.29
N ARG A 775 44.65 -20.57 -15.03
CA ARG A 775 45.80 -20.11 -14.23
C ARG A 775 47.16 -20.42 -14.84
N ALA A 776 47.28 -21.51 -15.58
CA ALA A 776 48.52 -21.91 -16.22
C ALA A 776 48.73 -21.27 -17.61
N GLY A 777 47.65 -20.93 -18.32
CA GLY A 777 47.68 -20.54 -19.74
C GLY A 777 47.27 -19.11 -20.06
N ASP A 778 46.50 -18.45 -19.20
CA ASP A 778 46.03 -17.08 -19.40
C ASP A 778 46.77 -16.08 -18.48
N THR A 779 46.90 -14.83 -18.92
CA THR A 779 47.59 -13.76 -18.16
C THR A 779 46.83 -12.43 -18.27
N GLY A 780 46.99 -11.56 -17.26
CA GLY A 780 46.40 -10.22 -17.25
C GLY A 780 44.88 -10.23 -17.09
N VAL A 781 44.19 -9.26 -17.71
CA VAL A 781 42.72 -9.06 -17.58
C VAL A 781 41.93 -10.31 -17.96
N LYS A 782 42.40 -11.08 -18.96
CA LYS A 782 41.74 -12.31 -19.40
C LYS A 782 41.70 -13.39 -18.28
N LEU A 783 42.79 -13.52 -17.53
CA LEU A 783 42.86 -14.46 -16.39
C LEU A 783 41.89 -14.04 -15.29
N GLU A 784 41.87 -12.75 -14.92
CA GLU A 784 40.98 -12.23 -13.88
C GLU A 784 39.49 -12.43 -14.23
N VAL A 785 39.13 -12.22 -15.50
CA VAL A 785 37.77 -12.46 -16.00
C VAL A 785 37.43 -13.95 -15.95
N ASN A 786 38.33 -14.81 -16.44
CA ASN A 786 38.12 -16.26 -16.46
C ASN A 786 37.99 -16.85 -15.04
N GLU A 787 38.81 -16.41 -14.08
CA GLU A 787 38.73 -16.84 -12.68
C GLU A 787 37.41 -16.42 -12.01
N ARG A 788 36.95 -15.19 -12.28
CA ARG A 788 35.68 -14.68 -11.73
C ARG A 788 34.48 -15.47 -12.27
N ILE A 789 34.43 -15.68 -13.58
CA ILE A 789 33.35 -16.43 -14.23
C ILE A 789 33.33 -17.88 -13.71
N LEU A 790 34.46 -18.58 -13.79
CA LEU A 790 34.51 -19.98 -13.37
C LEU A 790 34.25 -20.12 -11.86
N GLY A 791 34.74 -19.20 -11.02
CA GLY A 791 34.44 -19.18 -9.59
C GLY A 791 32.95 -19.02 -9.29
N SER A 792 32.25 -18.14 -10.04
CA SER A 792 30.80 -18.01 -9.92
C SER A 792 30.05 -19.26 -10.39
N CYS A 793 30.51 -19.92 -11.47
CA CYS A 793 29.93 -21.20 -11.93
C CYS A 793 30.14 -22.32 -10.90
N THR A 794 31.29 -22.37 -10.22
CA THR A 794 31.54 -23.31 -9.11
C THR A 794 30.56 -23.06 -7.96
N GLY A 795 30.36 -21.80 -7.56
CA GLY A 795 29.38 -21.43 -6.52
C GLY A 795 27.96 -21.85 -6.87
N LEU A 796 27.56 -21.69 -8.14
CA LEU A 796 26.26 -22.16 -8.63
C LEU A 796 26.15 -23.68 -8.56
N MET A 797 27.16 -24.43 -9.00
CA MET A 797 27.14 -25.90 -8.92
C MET A 797 27.04 -26.41 -7.48
N GLN A 798 27.76 -25.79 -6.55
CA GLN A 798 27.67 -26.12 -5.12
C GLN A 798 26.27 -25.88 -4.55
N ALA A 799 25.65 -24.74 -4.88
CA ALA A 799 24.28 -24.45 -4.47
C ALA A 799 23.28 -25.47 -5.02
N ILE A 800 23.45 -25.90 -6.27
CA ILE A 800 22.60 -26.92 -6.92
C ILE A 800 22.81 -28.29 -6.27
N GLN A 801 24.05 -28.65 -5.92
CA GLN A 801 24.35 -29.90 -5.22
C GLN A 801 23.61 -29.96 -3.87
N ILE A 802 23.65 -28.86 -3.09
CA ILE A 802 22.91 -28.75 -1.83
C ILE A 802 21.39 -28.90 -2.07
N LEU A 803 20.87 -28.30 -3.14
CA LEU A 803 19.45 -28.40 -3.49
C LEU A 803 19.02 -29.83 -3.83
N VAL A 804 19.81 -30.55 -4.64
CA VAL A 804 19.51 -31.95 -5.02
C VAL A 804 19.56 -32.86 -3.79
N LEU A 805 20.53 -32.66 -2.89
CA LEU A 805 20.59 -33.38 -1.62
C LEU A 805 19.39 -33.07 -0.73
N ALA A 806 19.00 -31.80 -0.57
CA ALA A 806 17.82 -31.41 0.20
C ALA A 806 16.53 -31.98 -0.41
N SER A 807 16.42 -32.05 -1.74
CA SER A 807 15.28 -32.67 -2.44
C SER A 807 15.22 -34.17 -2.15
N LYS A 808 16.38 -34.86 -2.16
CA LYS A 808 16.47 -36.29 -1.83
C LYS A 808 16.06 -36.56 -0.37
N GLU A 809 16.51 -35.74 0.57
CA GLU A 809 16.13 -35.88 1.98
C GLU A 809 14.64 -35.64 2.20
N LEU A 810 14.07 -34.62 1.54
CA LEU A 810 12.63 -34.37 1.58
C LEU A 810 11.83 -35.54 0.98
N GLN A 811 12.27 -36.11 -0.14
CA GLN A 811 11.64 -37.30 -0.73
C GLN A 811 11.65 -38.48 0.24
N ARG A 812 12.75 -38.71 0.94
CA ARG A 812 12.85 -39.76 1.97
C ARG A 812 11.84 -39.54 3.09
N GLU A 813 11.71 -38.32 3.60
CA GLU A 813 10.71 -37.97 4.63
C GLU A 813 9.27 -38.20 4.13
N ILE A 814 8.96 -37.78 2.90
CA ILE A 814 7.62 -37.98 2.28
C ILE A 814 7.28 -39.46 2.20
N VAL A 815 8.24 -40.28 1.77
CA VAL A 815 8.04 -41.72 1.66
C VAL A 815 7.90 -42.35 3.06
N GLU A 816 8.75 -41.97 4.01
CA GLU A 816 8.69 -42.51 5.38
C GLU A 816 7.39 -42.16 6.11
N SER A 817 6.89 -40.94 5.93
CA SER A 817 5.62 -40.48 6.51
C SER A 817 4.38 -41.01 5.77
N GLY A 818 4.45 -41.17 4.45
CA GLY A 818 3.30 -41.48 3.60
C GLY A 818 3.11 -42.96 3.23
N ARG A 819 4.12 -43.83 3.39
CA ARG A 819 4.04 -45.22 2.92
C ARG A 819 3.22 -46.17 3.80
N GLY A 820 3.02 -45.85 5.07
CA GLY A 820 2.43 -46.79 6.02
C GLY A 820 3.21 -48.11 6.07
N THR A 821 2.55 -49.24 5.78
CA THR A 821 3.18 -50.57 5.69
C THR A 821 3.76 -50.91 4.31
N ALA A 822 3.56 -50.05 3.31
CA ALA A 822 4.04 -50.27 1.94
C ALA A 822 5.56 -50.05 1.82
N SER A 823 6.17 -50.70 0.83
CA SER A 823 7.57 -50.44 0.50
C SER A 823 7.73 -49.06 -0.18
N PRO A 824 8.91 -48.40 -0.08
CA PRO A 824 9.21 -47.18 -0.82
C PRO A 824 8.90 -47.28 -2.32
N LYS A 825 9.20 -48.44 -2.93
CA LYS A 825 8.93 -48.69 -4.34
C LYS A 825 7.44 -48.69 -4.65
N GLU A 826 6.65 -49.37 -3.83
CA GLU A 826 5.18 -49.37 -3.95
C GLU A 826 4.60 -47.97 -3.74
N PHE A 827 5.19 -47.15 -2.88
CA PHE A 827 4.75 -45.77 -2.68
C PHE A 827 4.92 -44.92 -3.94
N TYR A 828 6.09 -44.99 -4.59
CA TYR A 828 6.33 -44.30 -5.86
C TYR A 828 5.47 -44.85 -7.01
N ALA A 829 5.22 -46.17 -7.03
CA ALA A 829 4.35 -46.81 -8.01
C ALA A 829 2.88 -46.35 -7.89
N LYS A 830 2.37 -46.25 -6.65
CA LYS A 830 1.02 -45.75 -6.34
C LYS A 830 0.85 -44.26 -6.68
N ASN A 831 1.94 -43.50 -6.67
CA ASN A 831 1.95 -42.07 -7.00
C ASN A 831 2.63 -41.82 -8.37
N SER A 832 2.38 -42.66 -9.37
CA SER A 832 3.12 -42.70 -10.64
C SER A 832 3.31 -41.34 -11.33
N ARG A 833 2.25 -40.51 -11.45
CA ARG A 833 2.35 -39.19 -12.10
C ARG A 833 3.26 -38.21 -11.36
N TRP A 834 3.25 -38.24 -10.03
CA TRP A 834 4.14 -37.42 -9.21
C TRP A 834 5.59 -37.89 -9.35
N THR A 835 5.79 -39.22 -9.33
CA THR A 835 7.08 -39.89 -9.53
C THR A 835 7.69 -39.54 -10.89
N GLU A 836 6.90 -39.55 -11.96
CA GLU A 836 7.34 -39.17 -13.32
C GLU A 836 7.76 -37.69 -13.41
N GLY A 837 6.96 -36.79 -12.83
CA GLY A 837 7.30 -35.36 -12.78
C GLY A 837 8.61 -35.09 -12.02
N LEU A 838 8.84 -35.84 -10.94
CA LEU A 838 10.07 -35.76 -10.15
C LEU A 838 11.31 -36.23 -10.94
N ILE A 839 11.21 -37.37 -11.63
CA ILE A 839 12.27 -37.91 -12.48
C ILE A 839 12.59 -36.96 -13.64
N SER A 840 11.56 -36.40 -14.29
CA SER A 840 11.72 -35.44 -15.39
C SER A 840 12.46 -34.19 -14.94
N ALA A 841 12.07 -33.62 -13.79
CA ALA A 841 12.73 -32.45 -13.23
C ALA A 841 14.19 -32.73 -12.84
N ALA A 842 14.48 -33.91 -12.26
CA ALA A 842 15.84 -34.31 -11.92
C ALA A 842 16.74 -34.43 -13.17
N LYS A 843 16.23 -35.01 -14.26
CA LYS A 843 16.92 -35.08 -15.57
C LYS A 843 17.26 -33.71 -16.12
N ALA A 844 16.31 -32.79 -16.09
CA ALA A 844 16.50 -31.43 -16.58
C ALA A 844 17.62 -30.70 -15.82
N VAL A 845 17.69 -30.87 -14.50
CA VAL A 845 18.78 -30.31 -13.67
C VAL A 845 20.15 -30.90 -14.06
N GLY A 846 20.24 -32.23 -14.23
CA GLY A 846 21.50 -32.89 -14.61
C GLY A 846 21.99 -32.47 -16.00
N TRP A 847 21.08 -32.36 -16.96
CA TRP A 847 21.37 -31.85 -18.30
C TRP A 847 21.83 -30.38 -18.25
N GLY A 848 21.10 -29.54 -17.51
CA GLY A 848 21.45 -28.12 -17.34
C GLY A 848 22.84 -27.93 -16.74
N ALA A 849 23.26 -28.78 -15.81
CA ALA A 849 24.60 -28.75 -15.23
C ALA A 849 25.70 -29.00 -16.26
N THR A 850 25.47 -29.96 -17.16
CA THR A 850 26.41 -30.28 -18.24
C THR A 850 26.52 -29.13 -19.23
N VAL A 851 25.37 -28.58 -19.66
CA VAL A 851 25.31 -27.48 -20.63
C VAL A 851 25.92 -26.20 -20.08
N LEU A 852 25.73 -25.88 -18.80
CA LEU A 852 26.39 -24.73 -18.17
C LEU A 852 27.91 -24.83 -18.25
N VAL A 853 28.47 -26.00 -17.96
CA VAL A 853 29.91 -26.22 -17.97
C VAL A 853 30.47 -26.16 -19.38
N ASP A 854 29.77 -26.71 -20.37
CA ASP A 854 30.17 -26.60 -21.78
C ASP A 854 30.15 -25.13 -22.25
N ALA A 855 29.14 -24.36 -21.86
CA ALA A 855 29.09 -22.93 -22.15
C ALA A 855 30.23 -22.16 -21.45
N ALA A 856 30.53 -22.48 -20.20
CA ALA A 856 31.66 -21.87 -19.47
C ALA A 856 33.01 -22.20 -20.12
N ASP A 857 33.20 -23.45 -20.56
CA ASP A 857 34.42 -23.92 -21.25
C ASP A 857 34.65 -23.16 -22.55
N THR A 858 33.60 -23.03 -23.37
CA THR A 858 33.70 -22.29 -24.64
C THR A 858 33.97 -20.80 -24.44
N VAL A 859 33.36 -20.16 -23.42
CA VAL A 859 33.62 -18.76 -23.07
C VAL A 859 35.06 -18.55 -22.61
N VAL A 860 35.57 -19.40 -21.72
CA VAL A 860 36.96 -19.31 -21.22
C VAL A 860 38.00 -19.50 -22.33
N GLN A 861 37.70 -20.38 -23.29
CA GLN A 861 38.53 -20.58 -24.48
C GLN A 861 38.41 -19.45 -25.53
N GLY A 862 37.54 -18.46 -25.31
CA GLY A 862 37.30 -17.35 -26.25
C GLY A 862 36.56 -17.74 -27.53
N ARG A 863 35.91 -18.93 -27.55
CA ARG A 863 35.15 -19.44 -28.70
C ARG A 863 33.64 -19.30 -28.51
N GLY A 864 33.18 -19.15 -27.27
CA GLY A 864 31.78 -19.05 -26.87
C GLY A 864 31.32 -17.61 -26.66
N LYS A 865 30.00 -17.42 -26.64
CA LYS A 865 29.37 -16.11 -26.38
C LYS A 865 29.05 -15.97 -24.90
N PHE A 866 29.31 -14.79 -24.32
CA PHE A 866 28.92 -14.49 -22.94
C PHE A 866 27.40 -14.60 -22.73
N GLU A 867 26.59 -14.29 -23.76
CA GLU A 867 25.13 -14.46 -23.72
C GLU A 867 24.68 -15.91 -23.57
N GLU A 868 25.42 -16.85 -24.17
CA GLU A 868 25.10 -18.28 -24.08
C GLU A 868 25.25 -18.76 -22.63
N LEU A 869 26.34 -18.38 -21.97
CA LEU A 869 26.56 -18.69 -20.56
C LEU A 869 25.48 -18.09 -19.65
N MET A 870 25.04 -16.85 -19.91
CA MET A 870 23.94 -16.21 -19.17
C MET A 870 22.60 -16.93 -19.34
N VAL A 871 22.32 -17.47 -20.53
CA VAL A 871 21.09 -18.22 -20.80
C VAL A 871 21.16 -19.57 -20.09
N CYS A 872 22.26 -20.31 -20.25
CA CYS A 872 22.45 -21.61 -19.59
C CYS A 872 22.33 -21.51 -18.07
N SER A 873 22.87 -20.44 -17.45
CA SER A 873 22.74 -20.22 -15.99
C SER A 873 21.29 -19.97 -15.55
N ARG A 874 20.46 -19.33 -16.38
CA ARG A 874 19.04 -19.12 -16.09
C ARG A 874 18.21 -20.39 -16.31
N GLU A 875 18.51 -21.15 -17.35
CA GLU A 875 17.80 -22.39 -17.67
C GLU A 875 18.00 -23.47 -16.59
N ILE A 876 19.23 -23.62 -16.07
CA ILE A 876 19.49 -24.55 -14.97
C ILE A 876 18.77 -24.11 -13.69
N ALA A 877 18.72 -22.81 -13.39
CA ALA A 877 17.95 -22.29 -12.26
C ALA A 877 16.44 -22.59 -12.41
N ALA A 878 15.88 -22.42 -13.60
CA ALA A 878 14.49 -22.79 -13.90
C ALA A 878 14.25 -24.30 -13.70
N SER A 879 15.18 -25.14 -14.16
CA SER A 879 15.12 -26.60 -13.96
C SER A 879 15.15 -26.98 -12.47
N THR A 880 15.96 -26.29 -11.65
CA THR A 880 15.96 -26.52 -10.19
C THR A 880 14.67 -26.05 -9.53
N ALA A 881 14.03 -25.00 -10.02
CA ALA A 881 12.73 -24.55 -9.53
C ALA A 881 11.63 -25.58 -9.84
N GLN A 882 11.67 -26.21 -11.02
CA GLN A 882 10.78 -27.32 -11.36
C GLN A 882 10.98 -28.52 -10.41
N LEU A 883 12.23 -28.86 -10.07
CA LEU A 883 12.52 -29.93 -9.11
C LEU A 883 11.98 -29.62 -7.70
N VAL A 884 12.10 -28.37 -7.25
CA VAL A 884 11.52 -27.90 -5.97
C VAL A 884 10.00 -28.00 -6.00
N ALA A 885 9.37 -27.56 -7.10
CA ALA A 885 7.92 -27.65 -7.27
C ALA A 885 7.44 -29.10 -7.21
N ALA A 886 8.09 -30.00 -7.96
CA ALA A 886 7.79 -31.43 -7.96
C ALA A 886 7.98 -32.05 -6.56
N SER A 887 9.03 -31.68 -5.84
CA SER A 887 9.32 -32.19 -4.49
C SER A 887 8.31 -31.69 -3.44
N LYS A 888 7.73 -30.50 -3.62
CA LYS A 888 6.80 -29.88 -2.66
C LYS A 888 5.39 -30.49 -2.67
N VAL A 889 4.95 -31.08 -3.78
CA VAL A 889 3.54 -31.53 -3.98
C VAL A 889 3.04 -32.46 -2.87
N LYS A 890 3.91 -33.32 -2.33
CA LYS A 890 3.58 -34.32 -1.30
C LYS A 890 4.25 -34.04 0.06
N ALA A 891 4.91 -32.90 0.21
CA ALA A 891 5.60 -32.51 1.43
C ALA A 891 4.64 -31.90 2.46
N ASP A 892 4.89 -32.17 3.75
CA ASP A 892 4.24 -31.41 4.83
C ASP A 892 4.69 -29.94 4.79
N LYS A 893 3.73 -29.03 4.99
CA LYS A 893 3.96 -27.58 5.04
C LYS A 893 4.90 -27.18 6.18
N ASN A 894 4.98 -27.98 7.24
CA ASN A 894 5.85 -27.73 8.40
C ASN A 894 7.14 -28.56 8.41
N SER A 895 7.46 -29.24 7.31
CA SER A 895 8.68 -30.07 7.21
C SER A 895 9.96 -29.21 7.30
N PRO A 896 10.92 -29.57 8.17
CA PRO A 896 12.22 -28.90 8.22
C PRO A 896 13.03 -29.13 6.93
N ASN A 897 12.89 -30.30 6.29
CA ASN A 897 13.55 -30.60 5.02
C ASN A 897 12.96 -29.77 3.87
N LEU A 898 11.66 -29.45 3.91
CA LEU A 898 11.06 -28.51 2.96
C LEU A 898 11.62 -27.09 3.14
N ALA A 899 11.78 -26.64 4.38
CA ALA A 899 12.40 -25.33 4.66
C ALA A 899 13.85 -25.27 4.15
N GLN A 900 14.63 -26.34 4.34
CA GLN A 900 15.99 -26.46 3.83
C GLN A 900 16.04 -26.47 2.29
N LEU A 901 15.12 -27.19 1.64
CA LEU A 901 15.01 -27.21 0.18
C LEU A 901 14.69 -25.81 -0.39
N LEU A 902 13.78 -25.07 0.25
CA LEU A 902 13.45 -23.70 -0.13
C LEU A 902 14.63 -22.73 0.08
N GLN A 903 15.41 -22.92 1.14
CA GLN A 903 16.65 -22.14 1.36
C GLN A 903 17.69 -22.44 0.28
N ALA A 904 17.89 -23.71 -0.07
CA ALA A 904 18.79 -24.11 -1.15
C ALA A 904 18.35 -23.52 -2.51
N SER A 905 17.04 -23.48 -2.79
CA SER A 905 16.49 -22.83 -3.99
C SER A 905 16.80 -21.32 -4.06
N ARG A 906 16.76 -20.62 -2.93
CA ARG A 906 17.18 -19.20 -2.87
C ARG A 906 18.68 -19.04 -3.14
N ALA A 907 19.51 -19.92 -2.58
CA ALA A 907 20.95 -19.92 -2.83
C ALA A 907 21.28 -20.14 -4.32
N VAL A 908 20.59 -21.05 -5.00
CA VAL A 908 20.75 -21.28 -6.45
C VAL A 908 20.40 -20.02 -7.25
N ASN A 909 19.31 -19.33 -6.92
CA ASN A 909 18.93 -18.08 -7.58
C ASN A 909 19.98 -16.97 -7.37
N GLN A 910 20.52 -16.86 -6.15
CA GLN A 910 21.58 -15.89 -5.85
C GLN A 910 22.87 -16.20 -6.63
N ALA A 911 23.34 -17.44 -6.61
CA ALA A 911 24.52 -17.86 -7.34
C ALA A 911 24.34 -17.70 -8.87
N THR A 912 23.13 -17.92 -9.38
CA THR A 912 22.79 -17.65 -10.79
C THR A 912 22.93 -16.18 -11.14
N ALA A 913 22.49 -15.27 -10.26
CA ALA A 913 22.66 -13.83 -10.45
C ALA A 913 24.14 -13.43 -10.43
N GLU A 914 24.95 -14.05 -9.57
CA GLU A 914 26.40 -13.84 -9.51
C GLU A 914 27.12 -14.30 -10.79
N VAL A 915 26.70 -15.44 -11.38
CA VAL A 915 27.21 -15.90 -12.68
C VAL A 915 26.88 -14.88 -13.78
N VAL A 916 25.63 -14.42 -13.85
CA VAL A 916 25.22 -13.41 -14.83
C VAL A 916 26.00 -12.11 -14.65
N ALA A 917 26.17 -11.64 -13.41
CA ALA A 917 26.93 -10.43 -13.12
C ALA A 917 28.41 -10.56 -13.51
N SER A 918 29.04 -11.69 -13.17
CA SER A 918 30.43 -11.99 -13.52
C SER A 918 30.63 -12.08 -15.04
N THR A 919 29.65 -12.64 -15.74
CA THR A 919 29.63 -12.77 -17.19
C THR A 919 29.48 -11.42 -17.90
N ILE A 920 28.58 -10.54 -17.42
CA ILE A 920 28.41 -9.16 -17.93
C ILE A 920 29.67 -8.32 -17.70
N SER A 921 30.22 -8.39 -16.48
CA SER A 921 31.46 -7.67 -16.13
C SER A 921 32.63 -8.17 -16.98
N GLY A 922 32.73 -9.48 -17.20
CA GLY A 922 33.74 -10.10 -18.05
C GLY A 922 33.65 -9.64 -19.51
N LYS A 923 32.42 -9.57 -20.03
CA LYS A 923 32.14 -9.08 -21.39
C LYS A 923 32.66 -7.65 -21.59
N SER A 924 32.29 -6.71 -20.71
CA SER A 924 32.74 -5.31 -20.82
C SER A 924 34.27 -5.17 -20.71
N GLN A 925 34.91 -5.92 -19.81
CA GLN A 925 36.36 -5.85 -19.62
C GLN A 925 37.17 -6.40 -20.81
N ILE A 926 36.57 -7.24 -21.65
CA ILE A 926 37.20 -7.81 -22.85
C ILE A 926 36.84 -6.99 -24.10
N GLU A 927 35.61 -6.47 -24.20
CA GLU A 927 35.12 -5.70 -25.36
C GLU A 927 35.57 -4.23 -25.41
N ASP A 928 35.96 -3.62 -24.28
CA ASP A 928 36.42 -2.21 -24.22
C ASP A 928 37.78 -1.93 -24.91
N THR A 929 38.29 -2.87 -25.71
CA THR A 929 39.58 -2.72 -26.42
C THR A 929 39.45 -2.01 -27.78
N ASP A 930 38.25 -1.87 -28.33
CA ASP A 930 38.01 -1.13 -29.59
C ASP A 930 37.74 0.37 -29.33
N SER A 931 38.76 1.08 -28.81
CA SER A 931 38.69 2.53 -28.72
C SER A 931 38.70 3.14 -30.13
N MET A 932 37.62 3.84 -30.52
CA MET A 932 37.53 4.48 -31.82
C MET A 932 38.60 5.58 -31.98
N ASP A 933 39.68 5.27 -32.68
CA ASP A 933 40.75 6.21 -33.01
C ASP A 933 40.36 7.05 -34.24
N PHE A 934 39.93 8.28 -34.00
CA PHE A 934 39.57 9.24 -35.04
C PHE A 934 40.75 10.06 -35.56
N SER A 935 41.98 9.80 -35.09
CA SER A 935 43.14 10.68 -35.34
C SER A 935 43.59 10.76 -36.80
N SER A 936 43.17 9.82 -37.65
CA SER A 936 43.61 9.69 -39.06
C SER A 936 42.50 9.79 -40.11
N ILE A 937 41.25 10.09 -39.71
CA ILE A 937 40.08 9.99 -40.59
C ILE A 937 39.59 11.39 -41.04
N THR A 938 39.31 11.54 -42.35
CA THR A 938 38.76 12.78 -42.93
C THR A 938 37.25 12.91 -42.70
N LEU A 939 36.70 14.13 -42.71
CA LEU A 939 35.26 14.39 -42.49
C LEU A 939 34.33 13.57 -43.42
N THR A 940 34.72 13.37 -44.67
CA THR A 940 33.94 12.55 -45.63
C THR A 940 33.96 11.07 -45.27
N GLN A 941 35.07 10.57 -44.74
CA GLN A 941 35.19 9.20 -44.26
C GLN A 941 34.38 8.99 -42.97
N ILE A 942 34.33 9.98 -42.06
CA ILE A 942 33.44 9.95 -40.88
C ILE A 942 31.99 9.86 -41.31
N LYS A 943 31.53 10.72 -42.23
CA LYS A 943 30.13 10.67 -42.72
C LYS A 943 29.79 9.35 -43.39
N ARG A 944 30.74 8.75 -44.12
CA ARG A 944 30.55 7.43 -44.71
C ARG A 944 30.44 6.36 -43.63
N GLN A 945 31.31 6.37 -42.63
CA GLN A 945 31.24 5.43 -41.50
C GLN A 945 29.97 5.64 -40.66
N GLU A 946 29.49 6.87 -40.53
CA GLU A 946 28.22 7.19 -39.88
C GLU A 946 27.05 6.57 -40.67
N MET A 947 27.01 6.77 -41.98
CA MET A 947 26.01 6.13 -42.85
C MET A 947 26.09 4.60 -42.80
N ASP A 948 27.29 4.03 -42.88
CA ASP A 948 27.51 2.58 -42.79
C ASP A 948 27.07 2.05 -41.41
N SER A 949 27.30 2.80 -40.33
CA SER A 949 26.83 2.48 -38.98
C SER A 949 25.31 2.57 -38.86
N GLN A 950 24.68 3.59 -39.46
CA GLN A 950 23.22 3.71 -39.50
C GLN A 950 22.57 2.55 -40.26
N VAL A 951 23.16 2.12 -41.40
CA VAL A 951 22.73 0.91 -42.12
C VAL A 951 22.87 -0.31 -41.22
N ARG A 952 24.00 -0.45 -40.52
CA ARG A 952 24.22 -1.58 -39.61
C ARG A 952 23.22 -1.61 -38.45
N VAL A 953 22.83 -0.45 -37.92
CA VAL A 953 21.78 -0.35 -36.89
C VAL A 953 20.46 -0.89 -37.43
N LEU A 954 20.03 -0.48 -38.63
CA LEU A 954 18.78 -0.95 -39.24
C LEU A 954 18.81 -2.45 -39.52
N GLU A 955 19.95 -3.00 -39.95
CA GLU A 955 20.13 -4.45 -40.12
C GLU A 955 19.96 -5.20 -38.79
N LEU A 956 20.61 -4.72 -37.72
CA LEU A 956 20.54 -5.33 -36.39
C LEU A 956 19.14 -5.24 -35.79
N GLU A 957 18.42 -4.15 -35.99
CA GLU A 957 17.02 -4.02 -35.56
C GLU A 957 16.10 -5.05 -36.25
N ASN A 958 16.31 -5.28 -37.55
CA ASN A 958 15.57 -6.30 -38.30
C ASN A 958 15.92 -7.72 -37.87
N GLU A 959 17.21 -8.02 -37.65
CA GLU A 959 17.67 -9.31 -37.12
C GLU A 959 17.11 -9.58 -35.71
N LEU A 960 17.11 -8.57 -34.83
CA LEU A 960 16.54 -8.65 -33.49
C LEU A 960 15.04 -8.99 -33.54
N GLN A 961 14.29 -8.35 -34.44
CA GLN A 961 12.86 -8.61 -34.59
C GLN A 961 12.58 -10.05 -35.06
N LYS A 962 13.38 -10.56 -36.01
CA LYS A 962 13.27 -11.95 -36.48
C LYS A 962 13.59 -12.97 -35.39
N GLU A 963 14.65 -12.75 -34.61
CA GLU A 963 14.99 -13.65 -33.50
C GLU A 963 13.95 -13.61 -32.38
N ARG A 964 13.33 -12.45 -32.10
CA ARG A 964 12.19 -12.36 -31.17
C ARG A 964 10.99 -13.19 -31.64
N GLN A 965 10.66 -13.14 -32.93
CA GLN A 965 9.58 -13.94 -33.50
C GLN A 965 9.88 -15.44 -33.36
N LYS A 966 11.07 -15.86 -33.78
CA LYS A 966 11.53 -17.26 -33.67
C LYS A 966 11.55 -17.76 -32.21
N LEU A 967 12.00 -16.93 -31.27
CA LEU A 967 11.95 -17.26 -29.84
C LEU A 967 10.50 -17.44 -29.35
N GLY A 968 9.57 -16.61 -29.83
CA GLY A 968 8.14 -16.76 -29.56
C GLY A 968 7.59 -18.10 -30.09
N GLU A 969 7.95 -18.47 -31.32
CA GLU A 969 7.57 -19.75 -31.93
C GLU A 969 8.13 -20.96 -31.18
N LEU A 970 9.40 -20.89 -30.76
CA LEU A 970 10.03 -21.94 -29.96
C LEU A 970 9.34 -22.12 -28.60
N ARG A 971 9.00 -21.01 -27.93
CA ARG A 971 8.24 -21.06 -26.68
C ARG A 971 6.86 -21.66 -26.88
N LYS A 972 6.16 -21.31 -27.97
CA LYS A 972 4.86 -21.90 -28.31
C LYS A 972 4.97 -23.41 -28.47
N LYS A 973 5.95 -23.90 -29.25
CA LYS A 973 6.20 -25.34 -29.40
C LYS A 973 6.59 -26.03 -28.10
N HIS A 974 7.34 -25.36 -27.22
CA HIS A 974 7.67 -25.90 -25.90
C HIS A 974 6.42 -26.15 -25.06
N TYR A 975 5.45 -25.23 -25.08
CA TYR A 975 4.17 -25.43 -24.39
C TYR A 975 3.29 -26.51 -25.03
N GLU A 976 3.27 -26.59 -26.37
CA GLU A 976 2.55 -27.64 -27.10
C GLU A 976 3.09 -29.04 -26.72
N LEU A 977 4.42 -29.22 -26.73
CA LEU A 977 5.04 -30.50 -26.37
C LEU A 977 4.91 -30.83 -24.87
N ALA A 978 4.96 -29.81 -24.00
CA ALA A 978 4.72 -30.00 -22.57
C ALA A 978 3.27 -30.46 -22.29
N GLY A 979 2.28 -29.93 -23.02
CA GLY A 979 0.88 -30.39 -22.93
C GLY A 979 0.69 -31.84 -23.40
N VAL A 980 1.37 -32.25 -24.47
CA VAL A 980 1.32 -33.64 -24.96
C VAL A 980 1.92 -34.62 -23.94
N ALA A 981 3.02 -34.27 -23.28
CA ALA A 981 3.62 -35.10 -22.21
C ALA A 981 2.75 -35.22 -20.95
N GLU A 982 1.85 -34.26 -20.72
CA GLU A 982 0.85 -34.30 -19.64
C GLU A 982 -0.47 -34.99 -20.06
N GLY A 983 -0.56 -35.49 -21.30
CA GLY A 983 -1.68 -36.27 -21.83
C GLY A 983 -2.79 -35.46 -22.49
N TRP A 984 -2.50 -34.30 -23.08
CA TRP A 984 -3.53 -33.36 -23.57
C TRP A 984 -3.97 -33.54 -25.03
N GLU A 985 -3.40 -34.44 -25.83
CA GLU A 985 -3.91 -34.68 -27.20
C GLU A 985 -3.76 -36.13 -27.66
N GLU A 986 -4.88 -36.85 -27.72
CA GLU A 986 -5.19 -37.71 -28.87
C GLU A 986 -6.64 -37.43 -29.31
N GLY A 987 -6.76 -36.63 -30.36
CA GLY A 987 -8.00 -36.24 -31.00
C GLY A 987 -7.74 -35.82 -32.44
N THR A 988 -7.39 -36.81 -33.27
CA THR A 988 -7.24 -36.78 -34.73
C THR A 988 -7.97 -35.63 -35.45
N GLU A 989 -7.22 -34.64 -35.96
CA GLU A 989 -7.71 -33.80 -37.05
C GLU A 989 -7.74 -34.64 -38.35
N ALA A 990 -8.95 -34.85 -38.88
CA ALA A 990 -9.14 -35.39 -40.22
C ALA A 990 -8.60 -34.39 -41.27
N PRO A 991 -7.94 -34.85 -42.35
CA PRO A 991 -7.40 -33.96 -43.36
C PRO A 991 -8.54 -33.32 -44.17
N PRO A 992 -8.39 -32.06 -44.61
CA PRO A 992 -9.43 -31.37 -45.37
C PRO A 992 -9.60 -32.00 -46.75
N SER A 993 -10.85 -32.21 -47.14
CA SER A 993 -11.24 -32.69 -48.46
C SER A 993 -10.82 -31.71 -49.55
N THR A 994 -10.03 -32.21 -50.50
CA THR A 994 -9.73 -31.57 -51.78
C THR A 994 -11.00 -31.23 -52.54
N LEU A 995 -11.35 -29.93 -52.60
CA LEU A 995 -12.26 -29.39 -53.59
C LEU A 995 -11.56 -29.38 -54.96
N GLN A 996 -11.98 -30.27 -55.84
CA GLN A 996 -11.61 -30.26 -57.26
C GLN A 996 -12.13 -28.99 -57.93
N GLU A 997 -11.20 -28.24 -58.53
CA GLU A 997 -11.48 -27.23 -59.55
C GLU A 997 -12.15 -27.90 -60.77
N ALA A 998 -13.39 -27.53 -61.06
CA ALA A 998 -14.02 -27.82 -62.34
C ALA A 998 -13.77 -26.64 -63.30
N LYS A 999 -12.88 -26.84 -64.27
CA LYS A 999 -12.78 -26.01 -65.48
C LYS A 999 -13.91 -26.38 -66.46
N THR A 1000 -14.78 -25.41 -66.70
CA THR A 1000 -15.52 -25.06 -67.94
C THR A 1000 -15.49 -26.00 -69.14
N GLU A 1001 -16.66 -26.31 -69.71
CA GLU A 1001 -16.99 -26.09 -71.13
C GLU A 1001 -18.50 -26.37 -71.43
N LYS A 1002 -19.09 -25.49 -72.26
CA LYS A 1002 -20.23 -25.62 -73.21
C LYS A 1002 -21.17 -26.84 -73.04
N GLU A 1003 -22.49 -26.70 -72.91
CA GLU A 1003 -23.49 -26.04 -73.78
C GLU A 1003 -24.76 -25.73 -72.99
#